data_AF-A0A813PWF8-F1
#
_entry.id   AF-A0A813PWF8-F1
#
_cell.length_a   1.000
_cell.length_b   1.000
_cell.length_c   1.000
_cell.angle_alpha   90.00
_cell.angle_beta   90.00
_cell.angle_gamma   90.00
#
_symmetry.space_group_name_H-M   'P 1'
#
loop_
_entity.id
_entity.type
_entity.pdbx_description
1 polymer ?
#
loop_
_entity_poly.entity_id
_entity_poly.type
_entity_poly.pdbx_seq_one_letter_code
_entity_poly.pdbx_strand_id
1 'polypeptide(L)'
;MNSIRRLFMRSTRNTKYRLQMTIMIIVISLFVLFVYTQRQEPVEHEELAEKPIFVPKKARAVEHTPVVETVVSDSTNCAYKSCPKLDDDEHVVNVHVICHTHLDPGWLNSVDGYFFGINHDRGANNGGRPHRHTMPSVLTIFNNVMGALLENADRRFVMVEMSFIWRWWKRLDEDYKRIIRKLMDEGRIDIAGGSWTSNDEAVSHYAAMIDQSTLGFRFIKNELRTCSQPAVAWQLDLFGHGREINSLFAHMGYDAILFGRLDYQEKEQRTNERTLQMVWKVNENAPENERWLFTGILPNLYHPPETLALKSDVAGSLLRPSDTDTMQESASIYSKRLLEELKKQHERYQSKNIVVVYGGDFEYEDATQYFQNVDAMISTINSIQNKTDSKYKFNVHYSSPTCFTYALSKEKRSWPPREGDFLSYAHRAHAFWTGFYTTRPGIKFYERSLGALYQSLRQLSIYADHVNFNELFQLAEVMGLLQHHDTITGTSPMINIADALQRMHQAEMLGRKMTLSLYQHILTPTATANWSAPLIFCQLNESYCDPLSKLDKKFSAIIYNPSSVANQVWLRIPVADDQVMTLDTNTVEKSSIDAQEIGTINLSPHLLGIPLVSKRTQLRELIVRVQVPPLSLQAVPFLITKSSQQADKPTPSSTACSIENQNYVIKVDGKGSIISIKVKSISKTLSFKQTFGHYTSASSDHISHQSSGLYVFRPIGTGGPQLVDIKEFYCVKRKGYEEIVQIYPQFVNQSIRLLDNSSSIEFEWVTGRYQANMEFVTAYQSDDLDNDGVFYTDSSGRSLMKRKRNQRDGYNFTQSENSAGNYFPLVTGILLRDKKKDLQMSIVTDRAEGGGSVQDGQIEIMIHRRVITDDSLGVSEVLNEVGIDNQALVVRGRHLVAITKVEEGMKFFREHALKSVWKPIIAFRNDSNDQPLDYKSWSLLKTELPPQVNILTIEPIAQEKNVLTVLFRVEHFYEPNEHSTLSKSVTLNVNKIFNNHKVLDAKEMTLGGNMYKSQAFQRLKWTRDATPDDSKGREETPAFDGETIELYPMQIRSFVIKLEKR
;
A
#
# COMPACT_ATOMS: atom_id res chain seq x y z
N MET A 1 11.69 22.29 -41.66
CA MET A 1 10.42 23.00 -41.33
C MET A 1 10.40 24.49 -41.70
N ASN A 2 11.50 25.24 -41.64
CA ASN A 2 11.49 26.68 -42.00
C ASN A 2 11.46 27.01 -43.51
N SER A 3 11.71 26.04 -44.39
CA SER A 3 11.58 26.21 -45.85
C SER A 3 10.15 25.96 -46.38
N ILE A 4 9.31 25.26 -45.61
CA ILE A 4 7.91 24.95 -45.97
C ILE A 4 6.96 26.09 -45.51
N ARG A 5 7.32 26.82 -44.44
CA ARG A 5 6.59 28.01 -43.97
C ARG A 5 6.58 29.18 -44.97
N ARG A 6 7.58 29.29 -45.86
CA ARG A 6 7.66 30.36 -46.87
C ARG A 6 6.82 30.11 -48.12
N LEU A 7 6.38 28.88 -48.40
CA LEU A 7 5.48 28.57 -49.51
C LEU A 7 4.00 28.81 -49.17
N PHE A 8 3.62 28.78 -47.89
CA PHE A 8 2.21 28.88 -47.48
C PHE A 8 1.65 30.32 -47.45
N MET A 9 2.49 31.35 -47.49
CA MET A 9 2.04 32.75 -47.38
C MET A 9 1.81 33.49 -48.71
N ARG A 10 1.69 32.79 -49.86
CA ARG A 10 1.49 33.48 -51.15
C ARG A 10 0.38 32.95 -52.07
N SER A 11 -0.54 32.11 -51.62
CA SER A 11 -1.58 31.56 -52.52
C SER A 11 -2.99 31.49 -51.92
N THR A 12 -3.58 32.64 -51.58
CA THR A 12 -5.00 32.74 -51.19
C THR A 12 -5.95 33.15 -52.32
N ARG A 13 -5.55 33.09 -53.61
CA ARG A 13 -6.42 33.59 -54.71
C ARG A 13 -6.49 32.75 -55.99
N ASN A 14 -6.32 31.43 -55.93
CA ASN A 14 -6.52 30.61 -57.14
C ASN A 14 -7.33 29.33 -56.90
N THR A 15 -8.55 29.31 -57.42
CA THR A 15 -9.54 28.22 -57.30
C THR A 15 -9.06 26.91 -57.95
N LYS A 16 -8.13 26.98 -58.93
CA LYS A 16 -7.52 25.78 -59.53
C LYS A 16 -6.63 24.98 -58.57
N TYR A 17 -5.97 25.63 -57.61
CA TYR A 17 -5.09 24.94 -56.64
C TYR A 17 -5.88 24.19 -55.55
N ARG A 18 -7.08 24.69 -55.17
CA ARG A 18 -7.96 23.98 -54.23
C ARG A 18 -8.49 22.66 -54.80
N LEU A 19 -8.81 22.64 -56.09
CA LEU A 19 -9.30 21.43 -56.76
C LEU A 19 -8.20 20.37 -56.86
N GLN A 20 -6.97 20.76 -57.24
CA GLN A 20 -5.83 19.83 -57.30
C GLN A 20 -5.44 19.29 -55.91
N MET A 21 -5.47 20.11 -54.87
CA MET A 21 -5.13 19.66 -53.52
C MET A 21 -6.22 18.76 -52.91
N THR A 22 -7.49 19.02 -53.22
CA THR A 22 -8.60 18.16 -52.80
C THR A 22 -8.54 16.80 -53.50
N ILE A 23 -8.24 16.77 -54.80
CA ILE A 23 -8.01 15.53 -55.56
C ILE A 23 -6.81 14.76 -54.97
N MET A 24 -5.71 15.43 -54.65
CA MET A 24 -4.53 14.79 -54.07
C MET A 24 -4.81 14.18 -52.69
N ILE A 25 -5.59 14.85 -51.84
CA ILE A 25 -6.00 14.32 -50.53
C ILE A 25 -6.94 13.12 -50.69
N ILE A 26 -7.85 13.14 -51.66
CA ILE A 26 -8.74 12.02 -51.97
C ILE A 26 -7.93 10.82 -52.50
N VAL A 27 -6.95 11.03 -53.39
CA VAL A 27 -6.08 9.96 -53.89
C VAL A 27 -5.22 9.37 -52.77
N ILE A 28 -4.66 10.20 -51.88
CA ILE A 28 -3.88 9.71 -50.72
C ILE A 28 -4.78 8.95 -49.75
N SER A 29 -6.00 9.42 -49.49
CA SER A 29 -6.94 8.75 -48.59
C SER A 29 -7.42 7.42 -49.16
N LEU A 30 -7.66 7.35 -50.48
CA LEU A 30 -8.00 6.09 -51.19
C LEU A 30 -6.81 5.13 -51.25
N PHE A 31 -5.58 5.63 -51.38
CA PHE A 31 -4.37 4.79 -51.36
C PHE A 31 -4.10 4.23 -49.96
N VAL A 32 -4.33 5.01 -48.90
CA VAL A 32 -4.25 4.54 -47.51
C VAL A 32 -5.36 3.54 -47.21
N LEU A 33 -6.60 3.76 -47.69
CA LEU A 33 -7.68 2.78 -47.56
C LEU A 33 -7.35 1.49 -48.32
N PHE A 34 -6.83 1.58 -49.54
CA PHE A 34 -6.46 0.42 -50.37
C PHE A 34 -5.34 -0.41 -49.74
N VAL A 35 -4.32 0.24 -49.16
CA VAL A 35 -3.24 -0.43 -48.41
C VAL A 35 -3.75 -1.05 -47.11
N TYR A 36 -4.77 -0.46 -46.47
CA TYR A 36 -5.37 -1.00 -45.25
C TYR A 36 -6.31 -2.18 -45.52
N THR A 37 -7.04 -2.17 -46.64
CA THR A 37 -7.95 -3.26 -47.04
C THR A 37 -7.26 -4.46 -47.68
N GLN A 38 -6.03 -4.31 -48.20
CA GLN A 38 -5.21 -5.41 -48.74
C GLN A 38 -4.42 -6.19 -47.66
N ARG A 39 -4.55 -5.83 -46.37
CA ARG A 39 -3.82 -6.46 -45.25
C ARG A 39 -4.65 -7.43 -44.39
N GLN A 40 -5.78 -7.93 -44.92
CA GLN A 40 -6.51 -9.04 -44.33
C GLN A 40 -6.60 -10.22 -45.30
N GLU A 41 -5.53 -11.04 -45.33
CA GLU A 41 -5.57 -12.50 -45.46
C GLU A 41 -4.16 -13.07 -45.15
N PRO A 42 -4.06 -14.34 -44.70
CA PRO A 42 -2.99 -14.82 -43.83
C PRO A 42 -1.70 -15.13 -44.60
N VAL A 43 -0.56 -14.67 -44.08
CA VAL A 43 0.76 -15.06 -44.59
C VAL A 43 1.26 -16.25 -43.78
N GLU A 44 1.41 -17.39 -44.46
CA GLU A 44 2.16 -18.56 -44.02
C GLU A 44 3.61 -18.17 -43.70
N HIS A 45 4.08 -18.51 -42.50
CA HIS A 45 5.49 -18.46 -42.16
C HIS A 45 6.10 -19.85 -42.37
N GLU A 46 7.10 -19.91 -43.26
CA GLU A 46 8.00 -21.05 -43.46
C GLU A 46 8.70 -21.47 -42.15
N GLU A 47 8.78 -22.79 -41.97
CA GLU A 47 9.30 -23.50 -40.81
C GLU A 47 10.76 -23.14 -40.48
N LEU A 48 10.98 -22.64 -39.25
CA LEU A 48 12.24 -22.80 -38.52
C LEU A 48 11.97 -23.72 -37.33
N ALA A 49 12.13 -25.02 -37.59
CA ALA A 49 12.21 -26.16 -36.67
C ALA A 49 11.99 -25.87 -35.17
N GLU A 50 10.73 -25.81 -34.75
CA GLU A 50 10.33 -26.05 -33.36
C GLU A 50 10.41 -27.55 -33.06
N LYS A 51 11.19 -27.93 -32.02
CA LYS A 51 11.00 -29.22 -31.34
C LYS A 51 9.72 -29.11 -30.48
N PRO A 52 8.85 -30.13 -30.44
CA PRO A 52 7.51 -29.98 -29.91
C PRO A 52 7.51 -29.86 -28.39
N ILE A 53 7.14 -28.69 -27.88
CA ILE A 53 6.61 -28.55 -26.52
C ILE A 53 5.11 -28.83 -26.60
N PHE A 54 4.73 -29.94 -25.97
CA PHE A 54 3.38 -30.48 -25.91
C PHE A 54 2.42 -29.46 -25.28
N VAL A 55 1.41 -28.99 -26.02
CA VAL A 55 0.29 -28.21 -25.47
C VAL A 55 -0.86 -29.17 -25.13
N PRO A 56 -1.20 -29.41 -23.85
CA PRO A 56 -2.42 -30.13 -23.54
C PRO A 56 -3.62 -29.19 -23.72
N LYS A 57 -4.43 -29.49 -24.74
CA LYS A 57 -5.82 -29.01 -24.85
C LYS A 57 -6.65 -29.57 -23.68
N LYS A 58 -7.54 -28.71 -23.16
CA LYS A 58 -8.49 -28.87 -22.02
C LYS A 58 -7.91 -28.51 -20.64
N ALA A 59 -7.90 -27.21 -20.37
CA ALA A 59 -8.08 -26.72 -19.00
C ALA A 59 -9.46 -27.18 -18.50
N ARG A 60 -9.49 -28.23 -17.68
CA ARG A 60 -10.64 -28.58 -16.86
C ARG A 60 -10.71 -27.51 -15.77
N ALA A 61 -11.88 -26.90 -15.58
CA ALA A 61 -12.11 -26.05 -14.43
C ALA A 61 -11.70 -26.81 -13.17
N VAL A 62 -10.80 -26.23 -12.37
CA VAL A 62 -10.45 -26.74 -11.05
C VAL A 62 -11.70 -26.58 -10.20
N GLU A 63 -12.47 -27.65 -10.04
CA GLU A 63 -13.43 -27.74 -8.96
C GLU A 63 -12.66 -27.62 -7.65
N HIS A 64 -12.96 -26.59 -6.87
CA HIS A 64 -12.54 -26.50 -5.48
C HIS A 64 -13.02 -27.75 -4.76
N THR A 65 -12.08 -28.64 -4.44
CA THR A 65 -12.35 -29.79 -3.59
C THR A 65 -12.72 -29.27 -2.21
N PRO A 66 -13.80 -29.77 -1.58
CA PRO A 66 -14.16 -29.36 -0.23
C PRO A 66 -13.03 -29.70 0.74
N VAL A 67 -12.85 -28.84 1.75
CA VAL A 67 -11.84 -28.98 2.80
C VAL A 67 -12.16 -30.22 3.62
N VAL A 68 -11.68 -31.38 3.17
CA VAL A 68 -11.54 -32.52 4.06
C VAL A 68 -10.38 -32.18 4.99
N GLU A 69 -10.65 -32.08 6.29
CA GLU A 69 -9.63 -32.13 7.35
C GLU A 69 -8.88 -33.47 7.25
N THR A 70 -8.02 -33.63 6.24
CA THR A 70 -6.97 -34.63 6.31
C THR A 70 -5.95 -34.10 7.29
N VAL A 71 -6.06 -34.57 8.53
CA VAL A 71 -4.97 -34.61 9.50
C VAL A 71 -3.85 -35.41 8.85
N VAL A 72 -3.02 -34.75 8.04
CA VAL A 72 -1.76 -35.32 7.56
C VAL A 72 -0.85 -35.32 8.78
N SER A 73 -0.45 -36.52 9.19
CA SER A 73 0.43 -36.75 10.34
C SER A 73 1.64 -35.82 10.30
N ASP A 74 1.77 -34.99 11.34
CA ASP A 74 2.95 -34.16 11.62
C ASP A 74 4.20 -35.05 11.72
N SER A 75 4.95 -35.16 10.63
CA SER A 75 6.36 -35.50 10.76
C SER A 75 7.05 -34.29 11.38
N THR A 76 7.35 -34.38 12.67
CA THR A 76 7.97 -33.38 13.54
C THR A 76 9.42 -33.00 13.16
N ASN A 77 9.83 -33.11 11.89
CA ASN A 77 11.23 -33.03 11.45
C ASN A 77 11.64 -31.76 10.67
N CYS A 78 10.78 -30.76 10.48
CA CYS A 78 11.11 -29.58 9.67
C CYS A 78 11.30 -28.26 10.46
N ALA A 79 11.54 -27.16 9.75
CA ALA A 79 12.03 -25.86 10.28
C ALA A 79 13.45 -25.96 10.87
N TYR A 80 13.65 -25.57 12.13
CA TYR A 80 14.98 -25.47 12.76
C TYR A 80 15.80 -26.77 12.79
N LYS A 81 15.14 -27.92 12.64
CA LYS A 81 15.79 -29.23 12.63
C LYS A 81 16.54 -29.54 11.32
N SER A 82 16.19 -28.87 10.22
CA SER A 82 16.87 -29.02 8.94
C SER A 82 18.11 -28.11 8.80
N CYS A 83 18.42 -27.34 9.84
CA CYS A 83 19.54 -26.42 9.81
C CYS A 83 20.91 -27.13 9.80
N PRO A 84 21.90 -26.58 9.08
CA PRO A 84 23.27 -27.10 9.09
C PRO A 84 23.82 -27.21 10.51
N LYS A 85 24.72 -28.18 10.74
CA LYS A 85 25.46 -28.27 11.99
C LYS A 85 26.46 -27.12 12.06
N LEU A 86 26.47 -26.43 13.20
CA LEU A 86 27.41 -25.35 13.48
C LEU A 86 28.69 -25.92 14.09
N ASP A 87 29.78 -25.15 13.99
CA ASP A 87 30.96 -25.38 14.79
C ASP A 87 30.79 -24.65 16.14
N ASP A 88 30.78 -25.43 17.21
CA ASP A 88 30.50 -24.94 18.56
C ASP A 88 31.75 -24.35 19.24
N ASP A 89 32.95 -24.49 18.66
CA ASP A 89 34.17 -23.85 19.16
C ASP A 89 33.98 -22.31 19.23
N GLU A 90 34.39 -21.70 20.35
CA GLU A 90 34.26 -20.26 20.59
C GLU A 90 35.21 -19.42 19.72
N HIS A 91 36.27 -20.04 19.17
CA HIS A 91 37.22 -19.40 18.26
C HIS A 91 36.89 -19.61 16.78
N VAL A 92 35.78 -20.31 16.48
CA VAL A 92 35.27 -20.52 15.13
C VAL A 92 34.07 -19.60 14.87
N VAL A 93 34.19 -18.81 13.81
CA VAL A 93 33.12 -17.96 13.27
C VAL A 93 32.34 -18.78 12.25
N ASN A 94 31.05 -18.98 12.48
CA ASN A 94 30.15 -19.63 11.54
C ASN A 94 29.66 -18.61 10.50
N VAL A 95 29.93 -18.87 9.22
CA VAL A 95 29.54 -17.99 8.11
C VAL A 95 28.40 -18.63 7.34
N HIS A 96 27.22 -18.02 7.49
CA HIS A 96 25.98 -18.45 6.86
C HIS A 96 25.86 -17.83 5.47
N VAL A 97 26.11 -18.61 4.42
CA VAL A 97 25.93 -18.17 3.03
C VAL A 97 24.47 -18.37 2.62
N ILE A 98 23.74 -17.27 2.42
CA ILE A 98 22.32 -17.26 2.07
C ILE A 98 22.18 -16.89 0.59
N CYS A 99 21.97 -17.90 -0.25
CA CYS A 99 21.69 -17.71 -1.66
C CYS A 99 20.25 -17.24 -1.87
N HIS A 100 20.07 -16.10 -2.54
CA HIS A 100 18.76 -15.49 -2.77
C HIS A 100 18.73 -14.75 -4.10
N THR A 101 17.53 -14.40 -4.56
CA THR A 101 17.31 -13.49 -5.67
C THR A 101 16.18 -12.54 -5.29
N HIS A 102 16.37 -11.25 -5.50
CA HIS A 102 15.32 -10.26 -5.24
C HIS A 102 14.48 -10.10 -6.49
N LEU A 103 13.17 -10.36 -6.40
CA LEU A 103 12.29 -10.41 -7.56
C LEU A 103 11.14 -9.42 -7.39
N ASP A 104 11.25 -8.25 -8.02
CA ASP A 104 10.19 -7.25 -7.99
C ASP A 104 8.96 -7.68 -8.81
N PRO A 105 7.78 -7.86 -8.18
CA PRO A 105 6.52 -8.15 -8.87
C PRO A 105 5.94 -6.91 -9.55
N GLY A 106 6.79 -6.16 -10.25
CA GLY A 106 6.51 -4.87 -10.87
C GLY A 106 7.47 -3.77 -10.40
N TRP A 107 8.41 -3.37 -11.26
CA TRP A 107 9.31 -2.23 -11.06
C TRP A 107 9.65 -1.63 -12.43
N LEU A 108 10.84 -1.92 -12.98
CA LEU A 108 11.21 -1.44 -14.31
C LEU A 108 10.47 -2.13 -15.46
N ASN A 109 9.73 -3.19 -15.15
CA ASN A 109 8.82 -3.92 -16.01
C ASN A 109 7.58 -4.33 -15.20
N SER A 110 6.52 -4.80 -15.87
CA SER A 110 5.34 -5.37 -15.20
C SER A 110 5.65 -6.72 -14.55
N VAL A 111 4.79 -7.16 -13.64
CA VAL A 111 4.89 -8.50 -13.01
C VAL A 111 4.98 -9.62 -14.06
N ASP A 112 4.14 -9.59 -15.09
CA ASP A 112 4.17 -10.63 -16.13
C ASP A 112 5.35 -10.43 -17.09
N GLY A 113 5.77 -9.18 -17.31
CA GLY A 113 6.98 -8.85 -18.07
C GLY A 113 8.24 -9.46 -17.46
N TYR A 114 8.41 -9.36 -16.14
CA TYR A 114 9.49 -10.04 -15.41
C TYR A 114 9.28 -11.55 -15.34
N PHE A 115 8.05 -12.02 -15.19
CA PHE A 115 7.80 -13.45 -15.09
C PHE A 115 8.27 -14.22 -16.32
N PHE A 116 8.06 -13.66 -17.51
CA PHE A 116 8.41 -14.28 -18.79
C PHE A 116 9.69 -13.75 -19.45
N GLY A 117 10.34 -12.72 -18.89
CA GLY A 117 11.49 -12.06 -19.53
C GLY A 117 11.13 -11.29 -20.80
N ILE A 118 9.95 -10.66 -20.84
CA ILE A 118 9.48 -9.92 -22.01
C ILE A 118 10.19 -8.58 -22.11
N ASN A 119 10.93 -8.38 -23.20
CA ASN A 119 11.49 -7.08 -23.56
C ASN A 119 10.40 -6.19 -24.13
N HIS A 120 10.02 -5.15 -23.38
CA HIS A 120 9.31 -4.03 -23.97
C HIS A 120 10.33 -3.05 -24.55
N ASP A 121 10.13 -2.66 -25.80
CA ASP A 121 10.93 -1.62 -26.43
C ASP A 121 10.68 -0.32 -25.66
N ARG A 122 11.64 0.08 -24.81
CA ARG A 122 11.59 1.36 -24.09
C ARG A 122 11.82 2.46 -25.13
N GLY A 123 10.77 2.84 -25.82
CA GLY A 123 10.81 3.83 -26.89
C GLY A 123 11.60 5.07 -26.48
N ALA A 124 12.53 5.48 -27.34
CA ALA A 124 13.47 6.59 -27.19
C ALA A 124 12.83 8.00 -27.02
N ASN A 125 11.54 8.09 -26.68
CA ASN A 125 10.77 9.34 -26.72
C ASN A 125 10.81 10.17 -25.44
N ASN A 126 11.43 9.69 -24.34
CA ASN A 126 11.54 10.42 -23.07
C ASN A 126 12.99 10.65 -22.58
N GLY A 127 13.97 10.66 -23.48
CA GLY A 127 15.36 11.04 -23.13
C GLY A 127 16.17 10.02 -22.33
N GLY A 128 15.61 8.85 -22.01
CA GLY A 128 16.35 7.72 -21.44
C GLY A 128 17.22 7.00 -22.48
N ARG A 129 18.42 6.54 -22.09
CA ARG A 129 19.23 5.67 -22.95
C ARG A 129 18.50 4.33 -23.15
N PRO A 130 18.49 3.75 -24.36
CA PRO A 130 17.98 2.39 -24.54
C PRO A 130 18.85 1.41 -23.75
N HIS A 131 18.28 0.78 -22.72
CA HIS A 131 18.94 -0.33 -22.05
C HIS A 131 18.91 -1.54 -22.99
N ARG A 132 20.07 -1.84 -23.60
CA ARG A 132 20.31 -3.03 -24.45
C ARG A 132 20.37 -4.35 -23.66
N HIS A 133 19.87 -4.40 -22.43
CA HIS A 133 19.89 -5.60 -21.60
C HIS A 133 18.59 -6.39 -21.80
N THR A 134 18.71 -7.68 -22.08
CA THR A 134 17.60 -8.63 -22.02
C THR A 134 16.97 -8.57 -20.63
N MET A 135 15.66 -8.42 -20.56
CA MET A 135 14.91 -8.46 -19.31
C MET A 135 15.04 -9.86 -18.69
N PRO A 136 15.30 -9.96 -17.37
CA PRO A 136 15.43 -11.24 -16.71
C PRO A 136 14.10 -11.99 -16.70
N SER A 137 14.17 -13.32 -16.73
CA SER A 137 13.01 -14.20 -16.65
C SER A 137 12.94 -14.94 -15.31
N VAL A 138 11.95 -14.60 -14.48
CA VAL A 138 11.71 -15.30 -13.20
C VAL A 138 11.43 -16.79 -13.42
N LEU A 139 10.70 -17.12 -14.50
CA LEU A 139 10.46 -18.51 -14.88
C LEU A 139 11.78 -19.27 -15.12
N THR A 140 12.74 -18.63 -15.81
CA THR A 140 14.06 -19.22 -16.08
C THR A 140 14.85 -19.38 -14.77
N ILE A 141 14.87 -18.34 -13.93
CA ILE A 141 15.56 -18.36 -12.64
C ILE A 141 15.07 -19.53 -11.77
N PHE A 142 13.76 -19.67 -11.57
CA PHE A 142 13.22 -20.76 -10.75
C PHE A 142 13.53 -22.13 -11.33
N ASN A 143 13.41 -22.33 -12.65
CA ASN A 143 13.74 -23.61 -13.27
C ASN A 143 15.22 -23.97 -13.10
N ASN A 144 16.12 -23.00 -13.28
CA ASN A 144 17.56 -23.23 -13.19
C ASN A 144 18.02 -23.42 -11.74
N VAL A 145 17.48 -22.67 -10.79
CA VAL A 145 17.71 -22.89 -9.35
C VAL A 145 17.28 -24.31 -8.95
N MET A 146 16.10 -24.75 -9.40
CA MET A 146 15.64 -26.12 -9.14
C MET A 146 16.59 -27.17 -9.70
N GLY A 147 17.07 -27.01 -10.93
CA GLY A 147 18.08 -27.89 -11.51
C GLY A 147 19.36 -27.92 -10.68
N ALA A 148 19.90 -26.76 -10.32
CA ALA A 148 21.13 -26.65 -9.54
C ALA A 148 21.00 -27.23 -8.12
N LEU A 149 19.83 -27.12 -7.47
CA LEU A 149 19.58 -27.78 -6.19
C LEU A 149 19.59 -29.31 -6.34
N LEU A 150 19.09 -29.87 -7.44
CA LEU A 150 19.10 -31.32 -7.63
C LEU A 150 20.51 -31.91 -7.84
N GLU A 151 21.46 -31.11 -8.32
CA GLU A 151 22.84 -31.55 -8.57
C GLU A 151 23.70 -31.74 -7.31
N ASN A 152 23.43 -30.99 -6.23
CA ASN A 152 24.23 -31.04 -5.01
C ASN A 152 23.32 -30.85 -3.78
N ALA A 153 23.30 -31.84 -2.88
CA ALA A 153 22.44 -31.89 -1.70
C ALA A 153 22.73 -30.81 -0.65
N ASP A 154 23.93 -30.19 -0.66
CA ASP A 154 24.30 -29.15 0.30
C ASP A 154 23.74 -27.77 -0.09
N ARG A 155 23.45 -27.55 -1.38
CA ARG A 155 22.96 -26.27 -1.88
C ARG A 155 21.60 -25.94 -1.27
N ARG A 156 21.43 -24.66 -0.91
CA ARG A 156 20.19 -24.08 -0.37
C ARG A 156 19.85 -22.79 -1.09
N PHE A 157 18.57 -22.43 -1.13
CA PHE A 157 18.09 -21.21 -1.77
C PHE A 157 16.88 -20.62 -1.03
N VAL A 158 16.77 -19.29 -1.05
CA VAL A 158 15.64 -18.55 -0.48
C VAL A 158 14.68 -18.11 -1.58
N MET A 159 13.39 -18.36 -1.40
CA MET A 159 12.32 -17.79 -2.23
C MET A 159 11.42 -16.90 -1.39
N VAL A 160 10.94 -15.78 -1.94
CA VAL A 160 10.31 -14.71 -1.16
C VAL A 160 8.92 -14.34 -1.68
N GLU A 161 8.79 -13.92 -2.93
CA GLU A 161 7.54 -13.32 -3.44
C GLU A 161 6.53 -14.38 -3.88
N MET A 162 5.50 -14.62 -3.06
CA MET A 162 4.50 -15.66 -3.33
C MET A 162 3.73 -15.42 -4.63
N SER A 163 3.60 -14.17 -5.08
CA SER A 163 2.99 -13.82 -6.36
C SER A 163 3.69 -14.46 -7.57
N PHE A 164 5.03 -14.58 -7.54
CA PHE A 164 5.80 -15.29 -8.56
C PHE A 164 5.79 -16.80 -8.33
N ILE A 165 5.94 -17.26 -7.08
CA ILE A 165 5.90 -18.69 -6.78
C ILE A 165 4.56 -19.29 -7.21
N TRP A 166 3.45 -18.61 -6.95
CA TRP A 166 2.12 -19.06 -7.39
C TRP A 166 1.99 -19.10 -8.92
N ARG A 167 2.52 -18.09 -9.64
CA ARG A 167 2.53 -18.08 -11.12
C ARG A 167 3.31 -19.26 -11.67
N TRP A 168 4.47 -19.56 -11.09
CA TRP A 168 5.32 -20.68 -11.46
C TRP A 168 4.67 -22.02 -11.11
N TRP A 169 4.20 -22.18 -9.87
CA TRP A 169 3.58 -23.41 -9.35
C TRP A 169 2.42 -23.91 -10.21
N LYS A 170 1.58 -23.00 -10.71
CA LYS A 170 0.46 -23.35 -11.60
C LYS A 170 0.86 -23.95 -12.95
N ARG A 171 2.15 -23.85 -13.33
CA ARG A 171 2.69 -24.38 -14.59
C ARG A 171 3.39 -25.72 -14.41
N LEU A 172 3.61 -26.15 -13.17
CA LEU A 172 4.30 -27.40 -12.85
C LEU A 172 3.33 -28.58 -12.85
N ASP A 173 3.84 -29.73 -13.26
CA ASP A 173 3.17 -31.01 -13.03
C ASP A 173 3.35 -31.49 -11.56
N GLU A 174 2.64 -32.56 -11.20
CA GLU A 174 2.67 -33.10 -9.84
C GLU A 174 4.00 -33.75 -9.44
N ASP A 175 4.84 -34.16 -10.39
CA ASP A 175 6.16 -34.72 -10.09
C ASP A 175 7.12 -33.61 -9.64
N TYR A 176 7.18 -32.50 -10.38
CA TYR A 176 7.97 -31.33 -9.98
C TYR A 176 7.46 -30.73 -8.66
N LYS A 177 6.15 -30.61 -8.47
CA LYS A 177 5.58 -30.14 -7.19
C LYS A 177 5.99 -31.02 -6.01
N ARG A 178 6.06 -32.35 -6.20
CA ARG A 178 6.53 -33.29 -5.16
C ARG A 178 8.00 -33.09 -4.85
N ILE A 179 8.84 -32.88 -5.86
CA ILE A 179 10.26 -32.60 -5.70
C ILE A 179 10.47 -31.30 -4.90
N ILE A 180 9.74 -30.24 -5.24
CA ILE A 180 9.85 -28.95 -4.56
C ILE A 180 9.46 -29.07 -3.08
N ARG A 181 8.34 -29.73 -2.79
CA ARG A 181 7.91 -30.00 -1.40
C ARG A 181 9.00 -30.78 -0.65
N LYS A 182 9.63 -31.78 -1.28
CA LYS A 182 10.75 -32.51 -0.68
C LYS A 182 11.95 -31.59 -0.36
N LEU A 183 12.33 -30.70 -1.28
CA LEU A 183 13.41 -29.74 -1.02
C LEU A 183 13.07 -28.76 0.11
N MET A 184 11.80 -28.38 0.27
CA MET A 184 11.32 -27.58 1.40
C MET A 184 11.38 -28.37 2.71
N ASP A 185 10.93 -29.63 2.71
CA ASP A 185 11.02 -30.53 3.88
C ASP A 185 12.47 -30.74 4.34
N GLU A 186 13.42 -30.79 3.39
CA GLU A 186 14.87 -30.86 3.64
C GLU A 186 15.50 -29.52 4.05
N GLY A 187 14.74 -28.41 4.06
CA GLY A 187 15.23 -27.06 4.34
C GLY A 187 16.17 -26.49 3.27
N ARG A 188 16.16 -27.07 2.07
CA ARG A 188 16.99 -26.64 0.93
C ARG A 188 16.34 -25.52 0.14
N ILE A 189 15.01 -25.42 0.21
CA ILE A 189 14.26 -24.21 -0.15
C ILE A 189 13.70 -23.64 1.14
N ASP A 190 14.09 -22.41 1.47
CA ASP A 190 13.50 -21.66 2.58
C ASP A 190 12.55 -20.61 2.01
N ILE A 191 11.31 -20.59 2.50
CA ILE A 191 10.37 -19.51 2.21
C ILE A 191 10.57 -18.44 3.27
N ALA A 192 11.21 -17.34 2.90
CA ALA A 192 11.39 -16.17 3.77
C ALA A 192 10.41 -15.07 3.39
N GLY A 193 9.93 -14.27 4.34
CA GLY A 193 8.77 -13.43 4.08
C GLY A 193 7.53 -14.30 3.95
N GLY A 194 7.06 -14.65 2.74
CA GLY A 194 5.89 -15.53 2.55
C GLY A 194 4.56 -14.79 2.34
N SER A 195 4.61 -13.46 2.27
CA SER A 195 3.48 -12.65 1.81
C SER A 195 3.42 -12.63 0.26
N TRP A 196 2.30 -12.15 -0.31
CA TRP A 196 2.13 -12.05 -1.77
C TRP A 196 3.24 -11.25 -2.46
N THR A 197 3.62 -10.13 -1.85
CA THR A 197 4.74 -9.29 -2.24
C THR A 197 5.50 -8.80 -0.99
N SER A 198 6.73 -8.35 -1.18
CA SER A 198 7.45 -7.53 -0.20
C SER A 198 6.83 -6.13 -0.20
N ASN A 199 5.84 -5.92 0.67
CA ASN A 199 5.06 -4.68 0.67
C ASN A 199 5.89 -3.49 1.16
N ASP A 200 5.61 -2.28 0.68
CA ASP A 200 6.15 -1.07 1.32
C ASP A 200 5.66 -0.94 2.78
N GLU A 201 6.50 -0.39 3.65
CA GLU A 201 6.20 -0.17 5.06
C GLU A 201 5.79 1.28 5.38
N ALA A 202 6.00 2.23 4.46
CA ALA A 202 5.71 3.64 4.67
C ALA A 202 4.27 4.04 4.26
N VAL A 203 3.84 3.76 3.03
CA VAL A 203 2.57 4.22 2.43
C VAL A 203 1.48 3.15 2.33
N SER A 204 1.77 1.91 2.72
CA SER A 204 0.79 0.81 2.77
C SER A 204 -0.04 0.87 4.06
N HIS A 205 -1.32 0.48 3.98
CA HIS A 205 -2.20 0.40 5.15
C HIS A 205 -2.16 -1.00 5.77
N TYR A 206 -2.15 -1.10 7.10
CA TYR A 206 -1.98 -2.35 7.83
C TYR A 206 -3.00 -3.43 7.45
N ALA A 207 -4.24 -3.05 7.14
CA ALA A 207 -5.26 -4.00 6.68
C ALA A 207 -4.85 -4.70 5.36
N ALA A 208 -4.30 -3.95 4.40
CA ALA A 208 -3.85 -4.50 3.13
C ALA A 208 -2.57 -5.32 3.29
N MET A 209 -1.66 -4.92 4.19
CA MET A 209 -0.48 -5.71 4.57
C MET A 209 -0.86 -7.06 5.19
N ILE A 210 -1.89 -7.11 6.05
CA ILE A 210 -2.43 -8.35 6.61
C ILE A 210 -3.09 -9.20 5.53
N ASP A 211 -3.92 -8.60 4.68
CA ASP A 211 -4.63 -9.31 3.62
C ASP A 211 -3.66 -9.98 2.62
N GLN A 212 -2.63 -9.25 2.16
CA GLN A 212 -1.64 -9.79 1.22
C GLN A 212 -0.76 -10.88 1.85
N SER A 213 -0.45 -10.76 3.15
CA SER A 213 0.24 -11.82 3.91
C SER A 213 -0.64 -13.06 4.08
N THR A 214 -1.93 -12.86 4.40
CA THR A 214 -2.92 -13.94 4.53
C THR A 214 -3.07 -14.72 3.22
N LEU A 215 -3.09 -14.02 2.09
CA LEU A 215 -3.15 -14.62 0.75
C LEU A 215 -1.94 -15.55 0.50
N GLY A 216 -0.73 -15.04 0.78
CA GLY A 216 0.51 -15.83 0.68
C GLY A 216 0.49 -17.05 1.60
N PHE A 217 0.16 -16.88 2.89
CA PHE A 217 0.15 -17.99 3.83
C PHE A 217 -0.93 -19.04 3.54
N ARG A 218 -2.08 -18.62 2.98
CA ARG A 218 -3.11 -19.57 2.54
C ARG A 218 -2.60 -20.45 1.41
N PHE A 219 -1.88 -19.87 0.45
CA PHE A 219 -1.22 -20.63 -0.61
C PHE A 219 -0.17 -21.59 -0.04
N ILE A 220 0.70 -21.11 0.86
CA ILE A 220 1.71 -21.94 1.53
C ILE A 220 1.05 -23.13 2.23
N LYS A 221 0.03 -22.87 3.05
CA LYS A 221 -0.69 -23.91 3.80
C LYS A 221 -1.34 -24.95 2.89
N ASN A 222 -1.99 -24.51 1.82
CA ASN A 222 -2.78 -25.39 0.96
C ASN A 222 -1.91 -26.18 -0.03
N GLU A 223 -0.81 -25.59 -0.54
CA GLU A 223 -0.06 -26.14 -1.66
C GLU A 223 1.35 -26.59 -1.27
N LEU A 224 2.06 -25.83 -0.42
CA LEU A 224 3.47 -26.03 -0.09
C LEU A 224 3.69 -26.81 1.21
N ARG A 225 2.69 -26.85 2.11
CA ARG A 225 2.63 -27.58 3.41
C ARG A 225 3.37 -26.88 4.56
N THR A 226 3.25 -27.48 5.76
CA THR A 226 3.65 -26.91 7.06
C THR A 226 5.13 -26.53 7.14
N CYS A 227 6.02 -27.29 6.50
CA CYS A 227 7.47 -27.06 6.56
C CYS A 227 7.94 -25.80 5.81
N SER A 228 7.08 -25.24 4.96
CA SER A 228 7.32 -24.02 4.21
C SER A 228 6.77 -22.78 4.90
N GLN A 229 6.32 -22.90 6.16
CA GLN A 229 5.86 -21.78 6.94
C GLN A 229 7.05 -20.84 7.25
N PRO A 230 7.00 -19.56 6.83
CA PRO A 230 8.09 -18.62 7.08
C PRO A 230 8.28 -18.35 8.57
N ALA A 231 9.53 -18.40 9.01
CA ALA A 231 9.95 -18.02 10.38
C ALA A 231 10.60 -16.63 10.45
N VAL A 232 11.10 -16.11 9.32
CA VAL A 232 11.86 -14.85 9.25
C VAL A 232 11.23 -13.90 8.23
N ALA A 233 10.95 -12.68 8.67
CA ALA A 233 10.53 -11.60 7.80
C ALA A 233 11.76 -11.11 7.02
N TRP A 234 11.63 -11.03 5.70
CA TRP A 234 12.75 -10.78 4.79
C TRP A 234 12.47 -9.52 3.98
N GLN A 235 12.84 -8.37 4.55
CA GLN A 235 12.47 -7.04 4.07
C GLN A 235 13.72 -6.33 3.52
N LEU A 236 14.26 -6.81 2.41
CA LEU A 236 15.57 -6.39 1.94
C LEU A 236 15.62 -4.97 1.35
N ASP A 237 14.62 -4.63 0.54
CA ASP A 237 14.67 -3.47 -0.37
C ASP A 237 13.66 -2.37 -0.04
N LEU A 238 13.25 -2.25 1.22
CA LEU A 238 12.23 -1.29 1.62
C LEU A 238 12.87 0.04 2.02
N PHE A 239 12.17 1.14 1.77
CA PHE A 239 12.75 2.48 1.87
C PHE A 239 12.60 3.05 3.29
N GLY A 240 13.09 2.28 4.26
CA GLY A 240 12.87 2.46 5.70
C GLY A 240 11.84 1.45 6.23
N HIS A 241 11.83 1.26 7.56
CA HIS A 241 11.02 0.23 8.21
C HIS A 241 10.12 0.81 9.30
N GLY A 242 8.83 0.55 9.20
CA GLY A 242 7.79 1.05 10.09
C GLY A 242 7.58 0.14 11.31
N ARG A 243 7.28 0.70 12.48
CA ARG A 243 7.09 -0.11 13.69
C ARG A 243 5.87 -1.02 13.62
N GLU A 244 4.76 -0.54 13.05
CA GLU A 244 3.49 -1.26 13.06
C GLU A 244 3.54 -2.61 12.34
N ILE A 245 3.95 -2.65 11.08
CA ILE A 245 4.06 -3.91 10.31
C ILE A 245 4.97 -4.94 10.99
N ASN A 246 6.02 -4.49 11.66
CA ASN A 246 6.92 -5.36 12.41
C ASN A 246 6.28 -5.94 13.69
N SER A 247 5.35 -5.21 14.32
CA SER A 247 4.45 -5.76 15.34
C SER A 247 3.52 -6.82 14.74
N LEU A 248 3.00 -6.59 13.53
CA LEU A 248 2.15 -7.57 12.85
C LEU A 248 2.92 -8.86 12.53
N PHE A 249 4.19 -8.78 12.11
CA PHE A 249 5.03 -9.97 11.95
C PHE A 249 5.18 -10.76 13.26
N ALA A 250 5.42 -10.10 14.39
CA ALA A 250 5.42 -10.78 15.68
C ALA A 250 4.09 -11.52 15.95
N HIS A 251 2.95 -10.90 15.64
CA HIS A 251 1.61 -11.49 15.78
C HIS A 251 1.28 -12.58 14.75
N MET A 252 1.97 -12.59 13.61
CA MET A 252 1.89 -13.64 12.58
C MET A 252 2.76 -14.86 12.92
N GLY A 253 3.66 -14.74 13.90
CA GLY A 253 4.50 -15.83 14.39
C GLY A 253 5.96 -15.79 13.94
N TYR A 254 6.43 -14.65 13.41
CA TYR A 254 7.83 -14.51 12.99
C TYR A 254 8.78 -14.36 14.17
N ASP A 255 9.96 -14.97 14.06
CA ASP A 255 11.00 -14.98 15.08
C ASP A 255 11.99 -13.84 14.94
N ALA A 256 12.20 -13.37 13.71
CA ALA A 256 13.08 -12.26 13.39
C ALA A 256 12.67 -11.51 12.12
N ILE A 257 13.24 -10.33 11.94
CA ILE A 257 13.30 -9.59 10.67
C ILE A 257 14.76 -9.35 10.27
N LEU A 258 15.04 -9.48 8.96
CA LEU A 258 16.31 -9.11 8.36
C LEU A 258 16.09 -8.07 7.25
N PHE A 259 16.86 -6.99 7.27
CA PHE A 259 16.79 -5.90 6.28
C PHE A 259 18.13 -5.19 6.06
N GLY A 260 18.26 -4.46 4.95
CA GLY A 260 19.49 -3.75 4.58
C GLY A 260 19.45 -2.22 4.77
N ARG A 261 18.28 -1.61 4.57
CA ARG A 261 18.13 -0.14 4.44
C ARG A 261 17.72 0.50 5.77
N LEU A 262 18.51 1.47 6.22
CA LEU A 262 18.20 2.41 7.29
C LEU A 262 19.00 3.69 7.07
N ASP A 263 18.73 4.73 7.87
CA ASP A 263 19.48 5.98 7.78
C ASP A 263 21.00 5.74 7.87
N TYR A 264 21.75 6.38 6.98
CA TYR A 264 23.19 6.16 6.85
C TYR A 264 23.97 6.50 8.13
N GLN A 265 23.53 7.48 8.92
CA GLN A 265 24.18 7.85 10.18
C GLN A 265 23.95 6.77 11.24
N GLU A 266 22.72 6.22 11.31
CA GLU A 266 22.43 5.08 12.19
C GLU A 266 23.20 3.83 11.75
N LYS A 267 23.28 3.56 10.44
CA LYS A 267 24.06 2.44 9.89
C LYS A 267 25.54 2.55 10.27
N GLU A 268 26.14 3.72 10.14
CA GLU A 268 27.54 3.98 10.49
C GLU A 268 27.78 3.78 12.00
N GLN A 269 26.96 4.41 12.85
CA GLN A 269 27.06 4.27 14.30
C GLN A 269 26.97 2.80 14.72
N ARG A 270 25.95 2.07 14.23
CA ARG A 270 25.75 0.65 14.57
C ARG A 270 26.88 -0.25 14.08
N THR A 271 27.46 0.06 12.92
CA THR A 271 28.60 -0.68 12.38
C THR A 271 29.82 -0.50 13.29
N ASN A 272 30.08 0.72 13.74
CA ASN A 272 31.20 1.05 14.63
C ASN A 272 31.01 0.46 16.05
N GLU A 273 29.78 0.48 16.56
CA GLU A 273 29.42 -0.02 17.90
C GLU A 273 29.14 -1.53 17.93
N ARG A 274 29.15 -2.20 16.77
CA ARG A 274 28.81 -3.62 16.59
C ARG A 274 27.38 -3.98 17.01
N THR A 275 26.42 -3.09 16.78
CA THR A 275 25.01 -3.21 17.20
C THR A 275 24.05 -3.39 16.02
N LEU A 276 24.53 -4.00 14.93
CA LEU A 276 23.71 -4.38 13.76
C LEU A 276 22.71 -5.52 14.06
N GLN A 277 22.92 -6.27 15.14
CA GLN A 277 22.01 -7.28 15.67
C GLN A 277 21.39 -6.76 16.97
N MET A 278 20.07 -6.76 17.06
CA MET A 278 19.34 -6.11 18.15
C MET A 278 17.99 -6.79 18.42
N VAL A 279 17.35 -6.40 19.52
CA VAL A 279 15.96 -6.77 19.83
C VAL A 279 15.12 -5.49 19.80
N TRP A 280 14.23 -5.41 18.81
CA TRP A 280 13.40 -4.23 18.54
C TRP A 280 12.06 -4.31 19.28
N LYS A 281 11.74 -3.26 20.05
CA LYS A 281 10.42 -3.03 20.67
C LYS A 281 9.42 -2.63 19.59
N VAL A 282 8.79 -3.63 18.98
CA VAL A 282 7.83 -3.43 17.90
C VAL A 282 6.43 -3.07 18.39
N ASN A 283 6.07 -3.41 19.65
CA ASN A 283 4.75 -3.08 20.20
C ASN A 283 4.81 -2.76 21.70
N GLU A 284 4.81 -1.48 22.06
CA GLU A 284 4.89 -1.02 23.46
C GLU A 284 3.78 -1.58 24.36
N ASN A 285 2.61 -1.85 23.79
CA ASN A 285 1.39 -2.20 24.51
C ASN A 285 1.08 -3.71 24.50
N ALA A 286 1.92 -4.54 23.86
CA ALA A 286 1.73 -5.98 23.80
C ALA A 286 2.22 -6.70 25.07
N PRO A 287 1.81 -7.96 25.29
CA PRO A 287 2.44 -8.84 26.25
C PRO A 287 3.89 -9.13 25.85
N GLU A 288 4.72 -9.54 26.81
CA GLU A 288 6.17 -9.62 26.63
C GLU A 288 6.62 -10.50 25.44
N ASN A 289 5.90 -11.58 25.15
CA ASN A 289 6.19 -12.50 24.05
C ASN A 289 5.88 -11.92 22.64
N GLU A 290 5.07 -10.87 22.53
CA GLU A 290 4.65 -10.23 21.27
C GLU A 290 5.21 -8.80 21.14
N ARG A 291 5.79 -8.27 22.21
CA ARG A 291 6.34 -6.90 22.30
C ARG A 291 7.65 -6.70 21.55
N TRP A 292 8.43 -7.77 21.40
CA TRP A 292 9.80 -7.73 20.89
C TRP A 292 9.98 -8.64 19.67
N LEU A 293 10.83 -8.20 18.75
CA LEU A 293 11.24 -8.96 17.57
C LEU A 293 12.75 -8.82 17.40
N PHE A 294 13.44 -9.94 17.15
CA PHE A 294 14.86 -9.86 16.82
C PHE A 294 15.05 -9.22 15.44
N THR A 295 16.02 -8.35 15.32
CA THR A 295 16.28 -7.58 14.10
C THR A 295 17.75 -7.65 13.75
N GLY A 296 18.05 -8.15 12.54
CA GLY A 296 19.39 -8.18 12.00
C GLY A 296 19.52 -7.27 10.79
N ILE A 297 20.41 -6.28 10.88
CA ILE A 297 20.74 -5.40 9.75
C ILE A 297 21.86 -6.06 8.94
N LEU A 298 21.60 -6.28 7.65
CA LEU A 298 22.57 -6.85 6.73
C LEU A 298 23.74 -5.88 6.49
N PRO A 299 24.99 -6.38 6.37
CA PRO A 299 26.16 -5.51 6.39
C PRO A 299 26.37 -4.74 5.08
N ASN A 300 25.92 -5.29 3.95
CA ASN A 300 26.19 -4.77 2.60
C ASN A 300 24.88 -4.69 1.78
N LEU A 301 23.85 -4.03 2.33
CA LEU A 301 22.48 -4.10 1.83
C LEU A 301 22.09 -5.58 1.62
N TYR A 302 21.63 -5.95 0.43
CA TYR A 302 21.24 -7.32 0.07
C TYR A 302 22.16 -7.98 -0.95
N HIS A 303 23.39 -7.48 -1.08
CA HIS A 303 24.40 -8.01 -2.00
C HIS A 303 25.57 -8.67 -1.26
N PRO A 304 26.27 -9.61 -1.92
CA PRO A 304 27.55 -10.07 -1.42
C PRO A 304 28.54 -8.89 -1.40
N PRO A 305 29.49 -8.83 -0.45
CA PRO A 305 30.63 -7.91 -0.55
C PRO A 305 31.27 -8.03 -1.94
N GLU A 306 31.77 -6.93 -2.51
CA GLU A 306 32.36 -6.92 -3.86
C GLU A 306 33.48 -7.97 -4.03
N THR A 307 34.27 -8.18 -2.97
CA THR A 307 35.32 -9.21 -2.90
C THR A 307 34.79 -10.65 -2.87
N LEU A 308 33.56 -10.86 -2.41
CA LEU A 308 32.86 -12.16 -2.42
C LEU A 308 31.94 -12.32 -3.64
N ALA A 309 31.63 -11.25 -4.36
CA ALA A 309 30.67 -11.21 -5.46
C ALA A 309 31.24 -11.83 -6.75
N LEU A 310 31.62 -13.12 -6.71
CA LEU A 310 32.14 -13.92 -7.84
C LEU A 310 31.09 -14.05 -8.96
N LYS A 311 30.70 -12.95 -9.60
CA LYS A 311 29.61 -12.87 -10.58
C LYS A 311 30.06 -13.20 -12.00
N SER A 312 31.37 -13.40 -12.22
CA SER A 312 31.94 -13.83 -13.50
C SER A 312 32.57 -15.21 -13.37
N ASP A 313 32.52 -15.98 -14.48
CA ASP A 313 33.19 -17.29 -14.57
C ASP A 313 34.69 -17.19 -14.33
N VAL A 314 35.32 -16.06 -14.66
CA VAL A 314 36.75 -15.82 -14.42
C VAL A 314 37.08 -15.83 -12.93
N ALA A 315 36.30 -15.12 -12.10
CA ALA A 315 36.57 -15.04 -10.67
C ALA A 315 36.31 -16.39 -9.96
N GLY A 316 35.24 -17.09 -10.35
CA GLY A 316 34.95 -18.44 -9.85
C GLY A 316 35.97 -19.48 -10.30
N SER A 317 36.45 -19.40 -11.54
CA SER A 317 37.46 -20.30 -12.09
C SER A 317 38.84 -20.13 -11.44
N LEU A 318 39.18 -18.93 -10.92
CA LEU A 318 40.39 -18.72 -10.12
C LEU A 318 40.38 -19.44 -8.77
N LEU A 319 39.21 -19.85 -8.27
CA LEU A 319 39.05 -20.60 -7.02
C LEU A 319 38.95 -22.11 -7.22
N ARG A 320 38.86 -22.59 -8.47
CA ARG A 320 38.80 -24.03 -8.76
C ARG A 320 40.23 -24.60 -8.79
N PRO A 321 40.46 -25.82 -8.27
CA PRO A 321 41.77 -26.48 -8.34
C PRO A 321 42.26 -26.56 -9.80
N SER A 322 43.50 -26.17 -10.05
CA SER A 322 44.15 -26.18 -11.38
C SER A 322 45.52 -26.83 -11.33
N ASP A 323 45.92 -27.45 -12.44
CA ASP A 323 47.19 -28.16 -12.63
C ASP A 323 48.39 -27.24 -12.94
N THR A 324 48.19 -25.91 -12.96
CA THR A 324 49.27 -24.94 -13.27
C THR A 324 49.67 -24.08 -12.06
N ASP A 325 50.98 -23.93 -11.85
CA ASP A 325 51.56 -23.20 -10.70
C ASP A 325 51.08 -21.74 -10.61
N THR A 326 50.89 -21.06 -11.74
CA THR A 326 50.46 -19.65 -11.80
C THR A 326 49.00 -19.44 -11.38
N MET A 327 48.15 -20.43 -11.62
CA MET A 327 46.75 -20.40 -11.16
C MET A 327 46.64 -20.73 -9.67
N GLN A 328 47.50 -21.59 -9.13
CA GLN A 328 47.57 -21.86 -7.68
C GLN A 328 48.01 -20.64 -6.87
N GLU A 329 48.97 -19.86 -7.38
CA GLU A 329 49.37 -18.59 -6.74
C GLU A 329 48.23 -17.56 -6.73
N SER A 330 47.51 -17.44 -7.86
CA SER A 330 46.34 -16.57 -7.98
C SER A 330 45.19 -16.98 -7.04
N ALA A 331 44.92 -18.29 -6.92
CA ALA A 331 43.95 -18.85 -5.98
C ALA A 331 44.31 -18.54 -4.52
N SER A 332 45.59 -18.65 -4.16
CA SER A 332 46.08 -18.32 -2.81
C SER A 332 45.92 -16.83 -2.46
N ILE A 333 46.23 -15.93 -3.39
CA ILE A 333 46.03 -14.48 -3.21
C ILE A 333 44.55 -14.15 -3.03
N TYR A 334 43.70 -14.72 -3.88
CA TYR A 334 42.26 -14.46 -3.83
C TYR A 334 41.66 -14.99 -2.51
N SER A 335 42.06 -16.18 -2.08
CA SER A 335 41.62 -16.79 -0.82
C SER A 335 41.97 -15.96 0.42
N LYS A 336 43.15 -15.35 0.45
CA LYS A 336 43.53 -14.43 1.54
C LYS A 336 42.61 -13.21 1.58
N ARG A 337 42.24 -12.65 0.42
CA ARG A 337 41.28 -11.53 0.35
C ARG A 337 39.89 -11.92 0.84
N LEU A 338 39.42 -13.14 0.52
CA LEU A 338 38.15 -13.67 1.04
C LEU A 338 38.15 -13.75 2.58
N LEU A 339 39.23 -14.29 3.16
CA LEU A 339 39.39 -14.39 4.62
C LEU A 339 39.47 -13.01 5.29
N GLU A 340 40.17 -12.05 4.67
CA GLU A 340 40.24 -10.67 5.16
C GLU A 340 38.88 -9.98 5.15
N GLU A 341 38.05 -10.19 4.12
CA GLU A 341 36.70 -9.65 4.07
C GLU A 341 35.82 -10.24 5.18
N LEU A 342 35.84 -11.56 5.36
CA LEU A 342 35.09 -12.22 6.44
C LEU A 342 35.52 -11.73 7.82
N LYS A 343 36.83 -11.49 8.02
CA LYS A 343 37.35 -10.90 9.26
C LYS A 343 36.81 -9.48 9.48
N LYS A 344 36.89 -8.61 8.47
CA LYS A 344 36.34 -7.24 8.55
C LYS A 344 34.86 -7.26 8.85
N GLN A 345 34.12 -8.19 8.26
CA GLN A 345 32.69 -8.31 8.49
C GLN A 345 32.38 -8.84 9.90
N HIS A 346 33.12 -9.85 10.39
CA HIS A 346 33.00 -10.34 11.76
C HIS A 346 33.27 -9.22 12.79
N GLU A 347 34.22 -8.34 12.53
CA GLU A 347 34.52 -7.18 13.38
C GLU A 347 33.38 -6.14 13.48
N ARG A 348 32.32 -6.26 12.67
CA ARG A 348 31.09 -5.44 12.74
C ARG A 348 29.96 -6.09 13.56
N TYR A 349 30.10 -7.35 13.96
CA TYR A 349 29.11 -8.09 14.74
C TYR A 349 29.69 -8.49 16.10
N GLN A 350 28.80 -8.66 17.09
CA GLN A 350 29.16 -9.24 18.39
C GLN A 350 29.08 -10.78 18.39
N SER A 351 28.30 -11.32 17.46
CA SER A 351 28.03 -12.74 17.28
C SER A 351 29.19 -13.47 16.60
N LYS A 352 29.36 -14.76 16.91
CA LYS A 352 30.24 -15.65 16.14
C LYS A 352 29.53 -16.23 14.91
N ASN A 353 28.24 -15.96 14.74
CA ASN A 353 27.47 -16.28 13.54
C ASN A 353 27.30 -15.01 12.70
N ILE A 354 27.85 -15.01 11.48
CA ILE A 354 27.72 -13.90 10.52
C ILE A 354 27.05 -14.37 9.24
N VAL A 355 26.45 -13.43 8.52
CA VAL A 355 25.68 -13.71 7.30
C VAL A 355 26.35 -13.15 6.06
N VAL A 356 26.48 -13.96 5.01
CA VAL A 356 26.81 -13.52 3.65
C VAL A 356 25.60 -13.76 2.77
N VAL A 357 24.87 -12.70 2.44
CA VAL A 357 23.79 -12.78 1.45
C VAL A 357 24.41 -12.80 0.05
N TYR A 358 24.13 -13.83 -0.73
CA TYR A 358 24.73 -14.06 -2.04
C TYR A 358 23.64 -14.01 -3.11
N GLY A 359 23.41 -12.80 -3.62
CA GLY A 359 22.36 -12.50 -4.58
C GLY A 359 22.21 -11.01 -4.87
N GLY A 360 21.13 -10.68 -5.56
CA GLY A 360 20.73 -9.33 -5.93
C GLY A 360 19.47 -9.38 -6.80
N ASP A 361 19.14 -8.25 -7.42
CA ASP A 361 17.98 -8.11 -8.29
C ASP A 361 18.08 -9.07 -9.48
N PHE A 362 17.12 -9.98 -9.56
CA PHE A 362 16.97 -10.94 -10.66
C PHE A 362 18.23 -11.76 -11.00
N GLU A 363 19.11 -11.99 -10.02
CA GLU A 363 20.24 -12.90 -10.17
C GLU A 363 19.79 -14.37 -10.22
N TYR A 364 20.72 -15.30 -10.49
CA TYR A 364 20.49 -16.74 -10.66
C TYR A 364 19.75 -17.15 -11.94
N GLU A 365 19.73 -16.32 -12.97
CA GLU A 365 19.28 -16.77 -14.30
C GLU A 365 20.22 -17.89 -14.82
N ASP A 366 21.53 -17.78 -14.59
CA ASP A 366 22.48 -18.90 -14.65
C ASP A 366 22.79 -19.41 -13.24
N ALA A 367 21.82 -20.11 -12.63
CA ALA A 367 21.96 -20.64 -11.27
C ALA A 367 23.16 -21.58 -11.13
N THR A 368 23.48 -22.37 -12.16
CA THR A 368 24.60 -23.32 -12.15
C THR A 368 25.92 -22.59 -11.90
N GLN A 369 26.20 -21.50 -12.63
CA GLN A 369 27.42 -20.71 -12.40
C GLN A 369 27.47 -20.12 -10.99
N TYR A 370 26.35 -19.54 -10.51
CA TYR A 370 26.28 -18.95 -9.18
C TYR A 370 26.59 -19.98 -8.08
N PHE A 371 25.94 -21.14 -8.13
CA PHE A 371 26.17 -22.18 -7.15
C PHE A 371 27.59 -22.75 -7.24
N GLN A 372 28.15 -22.96 -8.43
CA GLN A 372 29.53 -23.41 -8.58
C GLN A 372 30.54 -22.41 -7.97
N ASN A 373 30.25 -21.10 -8.05
CA ASN A 373 31.11 -20.08 -7.45
C ASN A 373 31.01 -20.09 -5.93
N VAL A 374 29.82 -20.30 -5.38
CA VAL A 374 29.63 -20.46 -3.93
C VAL A 374 30.25 -21.77 -3.43
N ASP A 375 30.08 -22.89 -4.14
CA ASP A 375 30.72 -24.18 -3.84
C ASP A 375 32.25 -24.01 -3.76
N ALA A 376 32.84 -23.34 -4.75
CA ALA A 376 34.28 -23.07 -4.79
C ALA A 376 34.72 -22.15 -3.63
N MET A 377 33.97 -21.10 -3.33
CA MET A 377 34.24 -20.21 -2.20
C MET A 377 34.23 -20.96 -0.86
N ILE A 378 33.18 -21.76 -0.59
CA ILE A 378 33.04 -22.54 0.63
C ILE A 378 34.21 -23.52 0.78
N SER A 379 34.47 -24.32 -0.26
CA SER A 379 35.54 -25.32 -0.25
C SER A 379 36.92 -24.69 -0.03
N THR A 380 37.18 -23.58 -0.72
CA THR A 380 38.47 -22.87 -0.65
C THR A 380 38.73 -22.31 0.74
N ILE A 381 37.77 -21.55 1.29
CA ILE A 381 37.94 -20.91 2.61
C ILE A 381 38.12 -21.99 3.69
N ASN A 382 37.27 -23.02 3.68
CA ASN A 382 37.32 -24.10 4.66
C ASN A 382 38.63 -24.92 4.58
N SER A 383 39.22 -25.08 3.39
CA SER A 383 40.47 -25.83 3.23
C SER A 383 41.72 -25.06 3.65
N ILE A 384 41.76 -23.73 3.44
CA ILE A 384 42.93 -22.89 3.68
C ILE A 384 43.08 -22.52 5.14
N GLN A 385 41.98 -22.22 5.83
CA GLN A 385 42.02 -21.87 7.25
C GLN A 385 42.52 -22.99 8.16
N ASN A 386 42.41 -24.25 7.72
CA ASN A 386 42.98 -25.39 8.43
C ASN A 386 44.52 -25.40 8.37
N LYS A 387 45.12 -24.57 7.51
CA LYS A 387 46.55 -24.47 7.28
C LYS A 387 47.16 -23.14 7.75
N THR A 388 46.36 -22.18 8.21
CA THR A 388 46.83 -20.87 8.66
C THR A 388 46.65 -20.70 10.16
N ASP A 389 47.69 -20.18 10.83
CA ASP A 389 47.63 -19.80 12.25
C ASP A 389 46.98 -18.42 12.37
N SER A 390 45.65 -18.39 12.36
CA SER A 390 44.82 -17.20 12.48
C SER A 390 44.12 -17.17 13.83
N LYS A 391 44.00 -15.96 14.42
CA LYS A 391 43.18 -15.71 15.63
C LYS A 391 41.74 -16.21 15.48
N TYR A 392 41.21 -16.23 14.26
CA TYR A 392 39.85 -16.67 13.95
C TYR A 392 39.88 -17.74 12.86
N LYS A 393 39.11 -18.82 13.05
CA LYS A 393 38.77 -19.79 12.01
C LYS A 393 37.33 -19.55 11.55
N PHE A 394 37.00 -19.86 10.31
CA PHE A 394 35.70 -19.59 9.68
C PHE A 394 35.02 -20.86 9.16
N ASN A 395 33.99 -21.36 9.83
CA ASN A 395 33.17 -22.44 9.27
C ASN A 395 32.15 -21.88 8.26
N VAL A 396 32.48 -21.91 6.97
CA VAL A 396 31.60 -21.40 5.90
C VAL A 396 30.69 -22.50 5.37
N HIS A 397 29.38 -22.25 5.29
CA HIS A 397 28.41 -23.24 4.82
C HIS A 397 27.16 -22.58 4.22
N TYR A 398 26.45 -23.31 3.36
CA TYR A 398 25.13 -22.92 2.89
C TYR A 398 24.14 -22.83 4.06
N SER A 399 23.34 -21.78 4.09
CA SER A 399 22.35 -21.54 5.13
C SER A 399 21.11 -20.87 4.56
N SER A 400 20.15 -20.58 5.43
CA SER A 400 18.98 -19.78 5.16
C SER A 400 18.76 -18.72 6.26
N PRO A 401 17.84 -17.75 6.06
CA PRO A 401 17.46 -16.77 7.08
C PRO A 401 16.96 -17.43 8.36
N THR A 402 16.13 -18.48 8.22
CA THR A 402 15.62 -19.28 9.34
C THR A 402 16.76 -19.89 10.14
N CYS A 403 17.75 -20.51 9.48
CA CYS A 403 18.87 -21.15 10.17
C CYS A 403 19.87 -20.17 10.78
N PHE A 404 20.11 -19.03 10.14
CA PHE A 404 20.92 -17.96 10.72
C PHE A 404 20.28 -17.41 12.01
N THR A 405 18.99 -17.14 11.98
CA THR A 405 18.24 -16.67 13.15
C THR A 405 18.26 -17.70 14.28
N TYR A 406 18.08 -18.98 13.94
CA TYR A 406 18.17 -20.06 14.91
C TYR A 406 19.55 -20.15 15.57
N ALA A 407 20.63 -20.05 14.78
CA ALA A 407 22.00 -20.04 15.28
C ALA A 407 22.23 -18.92 16.30
N LEU A 408 21.76 -17.70 15.99
CA LEU A 408 21.84 -16.55 16.90
C LEU A 408 21.09 -16.79 18.22
N SER A 409 19.92 -17.43 18.16
CA SER A 409 19.15 -17.75 19.37
C SER A 409 19.87 -18.74 20.31
N LYS A 410 20.77 -19.56 19.77
CA LYS A 410 21.54 -20.56 20.54
C LYS A 410 22.71 -19.96 21.30
N GLU A 411 23.20 -18.78 20.94
CA GLU A 411 24.28 -18.12 21.68
C GLU A 411 23.86 -17.71 23.09
N LYS A 412 22.55 -17.61 23.38
CA LYS A 412 21.99 -17.14 24.66
C LYS A 412 22.61 -15.81 25.13
N ARG A 413 23.02 -14.99 24.17
CA ARG A 413 23.59 -13.66 24.36
C ARG A 413 22.49 -12.64 24.67
N SER A 414 22.86 -11.59 25.39
CA SER A 414 22.05 -10.39 25.55
C SER A 414 22.28 -9.44 24.36
N TRP A 415 21.20 -8.99 23.73
CA TRP A 415 21.25 -8.13 22.55
C TRP A 415 20.91 -6.67 22.88
N PRO A 416 21.50 -5.69 22.16
CA PRO A 416 21.12 -4.29 22.28
C PRO A 416 19.62 -4.09 22.00
N PRO A 417 18.91 -3.28 22.80
CA PRO A 417 17.53 -2.92 22.53
C PRO A 417 17.44 -1.79 21.50
N ARG A 418 16.34 -1.75 20.73
CA ARG A 418 15.95 -0.62 19.88
C ARG A 418 14.47 -0.34 20.04
N GLU A 419 14.08 0.93 20.09
CA GLU A 419 12.67 1.38 20.12
C GLU A 419 12.34 2.15 18.84
N GLY A 420 11.23 2.89 18.75
CA GLY A 420 10.90 3.74 17.59
C GLY A 420 10.76 2.96 16.28
N ASP A 421 10.96 3.66 15.15
CA ASP A 421 11.03 3.08 13.80
C ASP A 421 12.33 3.48 13.08
N PHE A 422 12.50 3.00 11.84
CA PHE A 422 13.62 3.30 10.95
C PHE A 422 13.19 4.26 9.82
N LEU A 423 12.29 5.19 10.14
CA LEU A 423 11.82 6.23 9.22
C LEU A 423 12.25 7.62 9.71
N SER A 424 12.49 8.60 8.83
CA SER A 424 12.58 8.48 7.36
C SER A 424 13.96 8.04 6.91
N TYR A 425 14.02 7.21 5.87
CA TYR A 425 15.27 6.69 5.30
C TYR A 425 16.05 7.77 4.51
N ALA A 426 17.36 7.82 4.73
CA ALA A 426 18.31 8.52 3.87
C ALA A 426 19.58 7.68 3.71
N HIS A 427 20.06 7.52 2.47
CA HIS A 427 21.27 6.76 2.19
C HIS A 427 22.56 7.60 2.26
N ARG A 428 22.42 8.93 2.34
CA ARG A 428 23.49 9.92 2.53
C ARG A 428 22.88 11.29 2.85
N ALA A 429 23.72 12.26 3.20
CA ALA A 429 23.32 13.65 3.32
C ALA A 429 22.61 14.16 2.05
N HIS A 430 21.57 14.98 2.22
CA HIS A 430 20.75 15.56 1.15
C HIS A 430 19.95 14.55 0.31
N ALA A 431 19.77 13.31 0.79
CA ALA A 431 19.10 12.25 0.06
C ALA A 431 18.05 11.52 0.90
N PHE A 432 17.08 12.28 1.43
CA PHE A 432 15.92 11.75 2.15
C PHE A 432 14.89 11.19 1.18
N TRP A 433 14.53 9.92 1.36
CA TRP A 433 13.55 9.21 0.55
C TRP A 433 12.15 9.51 1.07
N THR A 434 11.79 10.79 1.13
CA THR A 434 10.49 11.26 1.62
C THR A 434 9.58 11.76 0.52
N GLY A 435 10.07 11.78 -0.72
CA GLY A 435 9.29 12.17 -1.90
C GLY A 435 8.26 11.11 -2.29
N PHE A 436 8.62 9.82 -2.16
CA PHE A 436 7.71 8.72 -2.53
C PHE A 436 6.47 8.62 -1.65
N TYR A 437 6.49 9.25 -0.47
CA TYR A 437 5.32 9.38 0.39
C TYR A 437 4.14 10.04 -0.37
N THR A 438 4.43 10.96 -1.31
CA THR A 438 3.41 11.64 -2.14
C THR A 438 3.51 11.32 -3.63
N THR A 439 4.62 10.76 -4.14
CA THR A 439 4.78 10.41 -5.57
C THR A 439 3.57 9.63 -6.11
N ARG A 440 3.01 10.07 -7.25
CA ARG A 440 1.81 9.50 -7.89
C ARG A 440 0.60 9.41 -6.94
N PRO A 441 0.08 10.53 -6.41
CA PRO A 441 -1.00 10.50 -5.41
C PRO A 441 -2.34 9.98 -5.96
N GLY A 442 -2.48 9.85 -7.29
CA GLY A 442 -3.64 9.22 -7.93
C GLY A 442 -3.75 7.71 -7.63
N ILE A 443 -2.66 6.94 -7.79
CA ILE A 443 -2.68 5.49 -7.56
C ILE A 443 -2.89 5.17 -6.06
N LYS A 444 -2.31 5.97 -5.16
CA LYS A 444 -2.48 5.84 -3.71
C LYS A 444 -3.94 5.98 -3.27
N PHE A 445 -4.71 6.87 -3.91
CA PHE A 445 -6.15 7.00 -3.67
C PHE A 445 -6.96 5.87 -4.29
N TYR A 446 -6.57 5.43 -5.50
CA TYR A 446 -7.28 4.37 -6.19
C TYR A 446 -7.13 3.03 -5.46
N GLU A 447 -5.95 2.75 -4.90
CA GLU A 447 -5.71 1.58 -4.04
C GLU A 447 -6.65 1.57 -2.83
N ARG A 448 -6.80 2.69 -2.11
CA ARG A 448 -7.71 2.78 -0.96
C ARG A 448 -9.17 2.54 -1.36
N SER A 449 -9.56 3.06 -2.51
CA SER A 449 -10.92 2.90 -3.05
C SER A 449 -11.20 1.44 -3.46
N LEU A 450 -10.22 0.78 -4.10
CA LEU A 450 -10.31 -0.62 -4.47
C LEU A 450 -10.31 -1.54 -3.24
N GLY A 451 -9.52 -1.21 -2.21
CA GLY A 451 -9.53 -1.91 -0.92
C GLY A 451 -10.88 -1.84 -0.22
N ALA A 452 -11.54 -0.67 -0.22
CA ALA A 452 -12.89 -0.52 0.32
C ALA A 452 -13.93 -1.36 -0.44
N LEU A 453 -13.82 -1.42 -1.78
CA LEU A 453 -14.65 -2.28 -2.61
C LEU A 453 -14.41 -3.76 -2.28
N TYR A 454 -13.15 -4.18 -2.21
CA TYR A 454 -12.80 -5.57 -1.88
C TYR A 454 -13.33 -5.99 -0.50
N GLN A 455 -13.16 -5.17 0.53
CA GLN A 455 -13.74 -5.42 1.85
C GLN A 455 -15.26 -5.53 1.80
N SER A 456 -15.92 -4.63 1.06
CA SER A 456 -17.38 -4.64 0.91
C SER A 456 -17.87 -5.94 0.28
N LEU A 457 -17.20 -6.42 -0.77
CA LEU A 457 -17.56 -7.65 -1.45
C LEU A 457 -17.42 -8.88 -0.55
N ARG A 458 -16.37 -8.95 0.27
CA ARG A 458 -16.21 -10.05 1.24
C ARG A 458 -17.36 -10.08 2.26
N GLN A 459 -17.71 -8.92 2.82
CA GLN A 459 -18.81 -8.79 3.78
C GLN A 459 -20.17 -9.11 3.14
N LEU A 460 -20.45 -8.54 1.96
CA LEU A 460 -21.71 -8.73 1.23
C LEU A 460 -21.88 -10.18 0.75
N SER A 461 -20.80 -10.88 0.37
CA SER A 461 -20.85 -12.28 -0.03
C SER A 461 -21.31 -13.20 1.10
N ILE A 462 -20.84 -12.93 2.32
CA ILE A 462 -21.29 -13.64 3.53
C ILE A 462 -22.75 -13.31 3.81
N TYR A 463 -23.11 -12.03 3.74
CA TYR A 463 -24.47 -11.60 4.00
C TYR A 463 -25.49 -12.21 3.02
N ALA A 464 -25.16 -12.21 1.73
CA ALA A 464 -25.99 -12.77 0.67
C ALA A 464 -26.02 -14.31 0.65
N ASP A 465 -25.15 -14.97 1.42
CA ASP A 465 -24.89 -16.41 1.33
C ASP A 465 -24.60 -16.85 -0.11
N HIS A 466 -23.84 -16.01 -0.82
CA HIS A 466 -23.50 -16.16 -2.23
C HIS A 466 -22.05 -15.77 -2.45
N VAL A 467 -21.17 -16.78 -2.48
CA VAL A 467 -19.72 -16.57 -2.54
C VAL A 467 -19.16 -17.05 -3.87
N ASN A 468 -18.39 -16.18 -4.53
CA ASN A 468 -17.54 -16.55 -5.66
C ASN A 468 -16.06 -16.46 -5.26
N PHE A 469 -15.51 -17.58 -4.80
CA PHE A 469 -14.13 -17.65 -4.32
C PHE A 469 -13.10 -17.26 -5.38
N ASN A 470 -13.35 -17.61 -6.65
CA ASN A 470 -12.43 -17.30 -7.75
C ASN A 470 -12.43 -15.81 -8.08
N GLU A 471 -13.59 -15.14 -8.05
CA GLU A 471 -13.65 -13.69 -8.27
C GLU A 471 -13.04 -12.94 -7.08
N LEU A 472 -13.32 -13.35 -5.83
CA LEU A 472 -12.66 -12.78 -4.65
C LEU A 472 -11.13 -12.94 -4.68
N PHE A 473 -10.64 -14.11 -5.10
CA PHE A 473 -9.21 -14.36 -5.25
C PHE A 473 -8.58 -13.42 -6.29
N GLN A 474 -9.23 -13.15 -7.43
CA GLN A 474 -8.70 -12.22 -8.43
C GLN A 474 -8.55 -10.80 -7.88
N LEU A 475 -9.50 -10.33 -7.06
CA LEU A 475 -9.35 -9.04 -6.38
C LEU A 475 -8.21 -9.07 -5.35
N ALA A 476 -8.11 -10.16 -4.57
CA ALA A 476 -7.04 -10.34 -3.59
C ALA A 476 -5.65 -10.31 -4.24
N GLU A 477 -5.50 -10.95 -5.40
CA GLU A 477 -4.26 -11.01 -6.17
C GLU A 477 -3.79 -9.62 -6.61
N VAL A 478 -4.71 -8.82 -7.17
CA VAL A 478 -4.42 -7.44 -7.55
C VAL A 478 -4.10 -6.59 -6.33
N MET A 479 -4.93 -6.65 -5.27
CA MET A 479 -4.67 -5.90 -4.04
C MET A 479 -3.31 -6.23 -3.42
N GLY A 480 -2.89 -7.49 -3.47
CA GLY A 480 -1.59 -7.93 -2.96
C GLY A 480 -0.41 -7.43 -3.81
N LEU A 481 -0.56 -7.40 -5.14
CA LEU A 481 0.47 -6.83 -6.03
C LEU A 481 0.67 -5.34 -5.78
N LEU A 482 -0.42 -4.59 -5.57
CA LEU A 482 -0.34 -3.15 -5.35
C LEU A 482 0.52 -2.77 -4.15
N GLN A 483 0.57 -3.61 -3.11
CA GLN A 483 1.32 -3.29 -1.90
C GLN A 483 2.83 -3.32 -2.11
N HIS A 484 3.34 -3.91 -3.21
CA HIS A 484 4.77 -3.98 -3.51
C HIS A 484 5.42 -2.58 -3.46
N HIS A 485 6.67 -2.58 -3.00
CA HIS A 485 7.41 -1.36 -2.68
C HIS A 485 7.81 -0.49 -3.88
N ASP A 486 7.51 -0.89 -5.12
CA ASP A 486 7.59 0.01 -6.28
C ASP A 486 6.26 0.34 -6.95
N THR A 487 5.17 -0.27 -6.48
CA THR A 487 3.83 -0.04 -7.03
C THR A 487 3.09 1.02 -6.23
N ILE A 488 2.79 0.79 -4.94
CA ILE A 488 2.04 1.78 -4.12
C ILE A 488 2.87 3.04 -3.81
N THR A 489 4.18 2.90 -3.71
CA THR A 489 5.14 4.01 -3.55
C THR A 489 5.17 4.92 -4.78
N GLY A 490 4.80 4.39 -5.95
CA GLY A 490 4.85 5.09 -7.23
C GLY A 490 6.26 5.22 -7.79
N THR A 491 7.21 4.43 -7.30
CA THR A 491 8.63 4.47 -7.70
C THR A 491 8.96 3.62 -8.92
N SER A 492 7.96 3.19 -9.67
CA SER A 492 8.12 2.55 -10.96
C SER A 492 8.02 3.53 -12.15
N PRO A 493 8.64 3.19 -13.31
CA PRO A 493 8.32 3.82 -14.59
C PRO A 493 6.86 3.61 -15.01
N MET A 494 6.39 4.44 -15.95
CA MET A 494 5.01 4.41 -16.42
C MET A 494 4.56 3.05 -16.98
N ILE A 495 5.47 2.19 -17.46
CA ILE A 495 5.11 0.86 -17.96
C ILE A 495 4.49 -0.04 -16.88
N ASN A 496 5.09 -0.10 -15.69
CA ASN A 496 4.55 -0.87 -14.58
C ASN A 496 3.34 -0.16 -13.97
N ILE A 497 3.38 1.17 -13.84
CA ILE A 497 2.23 1.95 -13.34
C ILE A 497 1.00 1.77 -14.25
N ALA A 498 1.18 1.74 -15.56
CA ALA A 498 0.09 1.49 -16.50
C ALA A 498 -0.46 0.06 -16.39
N ASP A 499 0.40 -0.96 -16.22
CA ASP A 499 -0.04 -2.34 -15.96
C ASP A 499 -0.83 -2.43 -14.64
N ALA A 500 -0.34 -1.83 -13.57
CA ALA A 500 -1.03 -1.75 -12.29
C ALA A 500 -2.41 -1.09 -12.43
N LEU A 501 -2.50 0.07 -13.08
CA LEU A 501 -3.77 0.77 -13.33
C LEU A 501 -4.74 -0.07 -14.17
N GLN A 502 -4.23 -0.81 -15.17
CA GLN A 502 -5.05 -1.72 -15.97
C GLN A 502 -5.61 -2.87 -15.12
N ARG A 503 -4.79 -3.50 -14.28
CA ARG A 503 -5.23 -4.56 -13.35
C ARG A 503 -6.23 -4.04 -12.33
N MET A 504 -5.99 -2.87 -11.76
CA MET A 504 -6.93 -2.20 -10.85
C MET A 504 -8.28 -1.95 -11.52
N HIS A 505 -8.27 -1.47 -12.76
CA HIS A 505 -9.50 -1.24 -13.52
C HIS A 505 -10.25 -2.56 -13.78
N GLN A 506 -9.55 -3.62 -14.18
CA GLN A 506 -10.15 -4.94 -14.37
C GLN A 506 -10.74 -5.49 -13.07
N ALA A 507 -10.03 -5.38 -11.95
CA ALA A 507 -10.49 -5.79 -10.63
C ALA A 507 -11.71 -4.96 -10.17
N GLU A 508 -11.72 -3.65 -10.42
CA GLU A 508 -12.85 -2.78 -10.14
C GLU A 508 -14.08 -3.19 -10.97
N MET A 509 -13.92 -3.44 -12.27
CA MET A 509 -15.02 -3.87 -13.14
C MET A 509 -15.58 -5.23 -12.70
N LEU A 510 -14.71 -6.16 -12.29
CA LEU A 510 -15.11 -7.43 -11.70
C LEU A 510 -15.89 -7.21 -10.39
N GLY A 511 -15.38 -6.36 -9.50
CA GLY A 511 -16.04 -6.04 -8.24
C GLY A 511 -17.40 -5.36 -8.43
N ARG A 512 -17.54 -4.47 -9.42
CA ARG A 512 -18.82 -3.84 -9.80
C ARG A 512 -19.84 -4.88 -10.30
N LYS A 513 -19.39 -5.86 -11.11
CA LYS A 513 -20.22 -7.01 -11.53
C LYS A 513 -20.67 -7.84 -10.33
N MET A 514 -19.77 -8.15 -9.40
CA MET A 514 -20.12 -8.88 -8.17
C MET A 514 -21.13 -8.09 -7.32
N THR A 515 -20.93 -6.77 -7.19
CA THR A 515 -21.83 -5.87 -6.44
C THR A 515 -23.27 -5.96 -6.98
N LEU A 516 -23.44 -5.99 -8.31
CA LEU A 516 -24.76 -6.20 -8.93
C LEU A 516 -25.40 -7.52 -8.47
N SER A 517 -24.70 -8.63 -8.59
CA SER A 517 -25.20 -9.96 -8.17
C SER A 517 -25.57 -9.96 -6.68
N LEU A 518 -24.69 -9.44 -5.83
CA LEU A 518 -24.90 -9.42 -4.38
C LEU A 518 -26.07 -8.52 -3.98
N TYR A 519 -26.17 -7.32 -4.54
CA TYR A 519 -27.30 -6.43 -4.26
C TYR A 519 -28.63 -6.99 -4.76
N GLN A 520 -28.63 -7.71 -5.89
CA GLN A 520 -29.80 -8.46 -6.37
C GLN A 520 -30.26 -9.49 -5.34
N HIS A 521 -29.36 -10.32 -4.82
CA HIS A 521 -29.69 -11.33 -3.82
C HIS A 521 -30.24 -10.74 -2.51
N ILE A 522 -29.82 -9.52 -2.16
CA ILE A 522 -30.19 -8.89 -0.89
C ILE A 522 -31.48 -8.07 -1.00
N LEU A 523 -31.63 -7.29 -2.06
CA LEU A 523 -32.68 -6.26 -2.16
C LEU A 523 -33.89 -6.70 -2.98
N THR A 524 -33.96 -7.96 -3.44
CA THR A 524 -35.13 -8.47 -4.16
C THR A 524 -36.07 -9.26 -3.24
N PRO A 525 -37.38 -8.95 -3.21
CA PRO A 525 -38.35 -9.66 -2.38
C PRO A 525 -38.61 -11.12 -2.79
N THR A 526 -38.31 -11.49 -4.04
CA THR A 526 -38.55 -12.84 -4.59
C THR A 526 -37.31 -13.38 -5.30
N ALA A 527 -36.94 -14.63 -4.99
CA ALA A 527 -35.72 -15.30 -5.49
C ALA A 527 -35.64 -15.47 -7.02
N THR A 528 -36.70 -15.15 -7.77
CA THR A 528 -36.79 -15.28 -9.23
C THR A 528 -36.70 -13.94 -9.98
N ALA A 529 -36.58 -12.81 -9.27
CA ALA A 529 -36.58 -11.48 -9.89
C ALA A 529 -35.16 -11.06 -10.30
N ASN A 530 -34.83 -11.21 -11.58
CA ASN A 530 -33.60 -10.65 -12.15
C ASN A 530 -33.81 -9.15 -12.46
N TRP A 531 -32.83 -8.30 -12.12
CA TRP A 531 -32.87 -6.91 -12.58
C TRP A 531 -32.57 -6.87 -14.07
N SER A 532 -33.41 -6.16 -14.82
CA SER A 532 -33.26 -6.00 -16.27
C SER A 532 -32.15 -5.00 -16.63
N ALA A 533 -31.84 -4.06 -15.73
CA ALA A 533 -30.83 -3.03 -15.93
C ALA A 533 -29.55 -3.26 -15.10
N PRO A 534 -28.36 -2.94 -15.63
CA PRO A 534 -27.12 -2.95 -14.86
C PRO A 534 -27.11 -1.83 -13.80
N LEU A 535 -26.30 -2.00 -12.77
CA LEU A 535 -25.98 -0.91 -11.85
C LEU A 535 -25.18 0.18 -12.56
N ILE A 536 -25.50 1.42 -12.24
CA ILE A 536 -24.80 2.62 -12.70
C ILE A 536 -23.80 3.02 -11.60
N PHE A 537 -22.52 3.06 -11.96
CA PHE A 537 -21.45 3.56 -11.09
C PHE A 537 -20.96 4.90 -11.64
N CYS A 538 -21.12 5.96 -10.84
CA CYS A 538 -20.80 7.33 -11.24
C CYS A 538 -19.42 7.77 -10.76
N GLN A 539 -18.77 8.68 -11.48
CA GLN A 539 -17.56 9.37 -11.02
C GLN A 539 -17.97 10.59 -10.18
N LEU A 540 -18.51 10.34 -8.99
CA LEU A 540 -19.00 11.39 -8.09
C LEU A 540 -17.86 12.32 -7.60
N ASN A 541 -16.63 11.80 -7.55
CA ASN A 541 -15.40 12.57 -7.30
C ASN A 541 -15.06 13.57 -8.42
N GLU A 542 -15.75 13.53 -9.55
CA GLU A 542 -15.63 14.55 -10.58
C GLU A 542 -16.96 15.28 -10.77
N SER A 543 -18.01 14.93 -10.03
CA SER A 543 -19.39 15.36 -10.32
C SER A 543 -19.81 14.98 -11.74
N TYR A 544 -19.71 13.68 -12.06
CA TYR A 544 -20.07 13.17 -13.38
C TYR A 544 -20.91 11.90 -13.32
N CYS A 545 -22.03 11.88 -14.04
CA CYS A 545 -22.73 10.63 -14.32
C CYS A 545 -23.61 10.66 -15.57
N ASP A 546 -23.02 10.33 -16.72
CA ASP A 546 -23.74 10.24 -17.99
C ASP A 546 -24.94 9.29 -17.99
N PRO A 547 -24.84 8.04 -17.49
CA PRO A 547 -25.98 7.13 -17.51
C PRO A 547 -27.14 7.63 -16.64
N LEU A 548 -26.84 8.23 -15.48
CA LEU A 548 -27.85 8.74 -14.57
C LEU A 548 -28.61 9.94 -15.17
N SER A 549 -27.89 10.82 -15.88
CA SER A 549 -28.49 11.95 -16.58
C SER A 549 -29.45 11.58 -17.73
N LYS A 550 -29.42 10.33 -18.18
CA LYS A 550 -30.31 9.83 -19.24
C LYS A 550 -31.61 9.23 -18.70
N LEU A 551 -31.73 9.10 -17.37
CA LEU A 551 -32.95 8.59 -16.73
C LEU A 551 -34.03 9.66 -16.72
N ASP A 552 -35.30 9.26 -16.80
CA ASP A 552 -36.43 10.18 -17.00
C ASP A 552 -37.57 10.06 -15.97
N LYS A 553 -37.56 9.04 -15.10
CA LYS A 553 -38.65 8.76 -14.15
C LYS A 553 -38.20 8.51 -12.71
N LYS A 554 -37.61 7.34 -12.41
CA LYS A 554 -37.30 6.91 -11.04
C LYS A 554 -35.98 6.14 -10.98
N PHE A 555 -35.20 6.37 -9.94
CA PHE A 555 -33.98 5.62 -9.66
C PHE A 555 -33.76 5.49 -8.15
N SER A 556 -32.85 4.61 -7.75
CA SER A 556 -32.40 4.48 -6.36
C SER A 556 -30.89 4.57 -6.27
N ALA A 557 -30.38 5.22 -5.23
CA ALA A 557 -28.99 5.11 -4.79
C ALA A 557 -28.88 3.98 -3.75
N ILE A 558 -28.10 2.96 -4.06
CA ILE A 558 -27.82 1.84 -3.18
C ILE A 558 -26.46 2.10 -2.51
N ILE A 559 -26.47 2.22 -1.19
CA ILE A 559 -25.31 2.60 -0.38
C ILE A 559 -24.99 1.47 0.58
N TYR A 560 -23.76 0.96 0.51
CA TYR A 560 -23.22 0.02 1.49
C TYR A 560 -22.15 0.70 2.33
N ASN A 561 -22.27 0.64 3.65
CA ASN A 561 -21.22 1.10 4.58
C ASN A 561 -20.41 -0.10 5.08
N PRO A 562 -19.17 -0.32 4.60
CA PRO A 562 -18.33 -1.43 5.06
C PRO A 562 -17.71 -1.21 6.45
N SER A 563 -17.84 -0.01 7.00
CA SER A 563 -17.23 0.37 8.27
C SER A 563 -18.02 -0.17 9.47
N SER A 564 -17.31 -0.43 10.56
CA SER A 564 -17.90 -0.79 11.87
C SER A 564 -18.49 0.41 12.62
N VAL A 565 -18.33 1.61 12.08
CA VAL A 565 -18.94 2.84 12.60
C VAL A 565 -19.97 3.40 11.62
N ALA A 566 -21.01 4.03 12.16
CA ALA A 566 -22.03 4.67 11.34
C ALA A 566 -21.42 5.83 10.52
N ASN A 567 -21.91 6.00 9.30
CA ASN A 567 -21.36 6.97 8.36
C ASN A 567 -22.45 7.92 7.85
N GLN A 568 -22.14 9.22 7.81
CA GLN A 568 -23.01 10.24 7.24
C GLN A 568 -22.57 10.50 5.80
N VAL A 569 -23.27 9.90 4.85
CA VAL A 569 -22.96 10.00 3.42
C VAL A 569 -23.62 11.25 2.85
N TRP A 570 -22.80 12.12 2.27
CA TRP A 570 -23.27 13.28 1.51
C TRP A 570 -23.26 12.93 0.03
N LEU A 571 -24.41 12.47 -0.47
CA LEU A 571 -24.60 12.20 -1.90
C LEU A 571 -24.62 13.52 -2.67
N ARG A 572 -23.70 13.67 -3.62
CA ARG A 572 -23.64 14.77 -4.58
C ARG A 572 -23.92 14.21 -5.96
N ILE A 573 -25.18 14.23 -6.35
CA ILE A 573 -25.67 13.57 -7.56
C ILE A 573 -25.68 14.58 -8.72
N PRO A 574 -24.91 14.39 -9.81
CA PRO A 574 -24.93 15.28 -10.95
C PRO A 574 -26.31 15.29 -11.63
N VAL A 575 -26.81 16.48 -11.95
CA VAL A 575 -28.16 16.71 -12.54
C VAL A 575 -28.02 17.38 -13.89
N ALA A 576 -28.70 16.86 -14.92
CA ALA A 576 -28.76 17.50 -16.23
C ALA A 576 -29.56 18.82 -16.17
N ASP A 577 -29.25 19.79 -17.03
CA ASP A 577 -29.86 21.13 -17.01
C ASP A 577 -31.39 21.13 -17.22
N ASP A 578 -31.95 20.12 -17.88
CA ASP A 578 -33.39 19.96 -18.13
C ASP A 578 -34.10 19.05 -17.10
N GLN A 579 -33.38 18.60 -16.07
CA GLN A 579 -33.89 17.69 -15.04
C GLN A 579 -34.02 18.34 -13.68
N VAL A 580 -35.00 17.86 -12.91
CA VAL A 580 -35.14 18.08 -11.47
C VAL A 580 -35.22 16.71 -10.83
N MET A 581 -34.26 16.42 -9.95
CA MET A 581 -34.21 15.20 -9.14
C MET A 581 -34.62 15.54 -7.71
N THR A 582 -35.46 14.70 -7.10
CA THR A 582 -35.93 14.88 -5.70
C THR A 582 -35.95 13.54 -4.97
N LEU A 583 -35.80 13.59 -3.64
CA LEU A 583 -35.93 12.42 -2.77
C LEU A 583 -37.40 11.93 -2.73
N ASP A 584 -37.63 10.63 -2.90
CA ASP A 584 -38.98 10.03 -2.73
C ASP A 584 -39.30 9.88 -1.23
N THR A 585 -39.70 10.99 -0.60
CA THR A 585 -39.94 11.08 0.85
C THR A 585 -40.97 10.07 1.34
N ASN A 586 -42.01 9.79 0.55
CA ASN A 586 -43.04 8.80 0.88
C ASN A 586 -42.45 7.40 1.08
N THR A 587 -41.52 7.00 0.22
CA THR A 587 -40.87 5.68 0.33
C THR A 587 -39.81 5.68 1.44
N VAL A 588 -39.06 6.77 1.61
CA VAL A 588 -38.06 6.95 2.66
C VAL A 588 -38.69 6.85 4.06
N GLU A 589 -39.78 7.58 4.32
CA GLU A 589 -40.48 7.57 5.60
C GLU A 589 -41.03 6.19 5.96
N LYS A 590 -41.68 5.51 4.99
CA LYS A 590 -42.20 4.14 5.17
C LYS A 590 -41.09 3.13 5.48
N SER A 591 -39.87 3.40 5.01
CA SER A 591 -38.72 2.51 5.15
C SER A 591 -37.82 2.86 6.34
N SER A 592 -38.14 3.93 7.09
CA SER A 592 -37.37 4.42 8.24
C SER A 592 -35.90 4.72 7.91
N ILE A 593 -35.62 5.18 6.68
CA ILE A 593 -34.28 5.62 6.27
C ILE A 593 -34.09 7.08 6.73
N ASP A 594 -32.99 7.39 7.42
CA ASP A 594 -32.60 8.79 7.70
C ASP A 594 -31.90 9.37 6.47
N ALA A 595 -32.71 9.93 5.57
CA ALA A 595 -32.26 10.67 4.39
C ALA A 595 -32.92 12.04 4.35
N GLN A 596 -32.13 13.08 4.06
CA GLN A 596 -32.59 14.46 4.00
C GLN A 596 -32.10 15.13 2.73
N GLU A 597 -33.04 15.60 1.91
CA GLU A 597 -32.73 16.46 0.77
C GLU A 597 -32.30 17.84 1.25
N ILE A 598 -31.13 18.26 0.77
CA ILE A 598 -30.57 19.58 1.06
C ILE A 598 -30.97 20.56 -0.05
N GLY A 599 -30.89 20.12 -1.30
CA GLY A 599 -31.34 20.85 -2.48
C GLY A 599 -30.41 20.66 -3.69
N THR A 600 -30.82 21.21 -4.83
CA THR A 600 -30.01 21.25 -6.06
C THR A 600 -29.20 22.55 -6.12
N ILE A 601 -27.91 22.45 -6.42
CA ILE A 601 -26.99 23.59 -6.47
C ILE A 601 -26.18 23.62 -7.77
N ASN A 602 -25.60 24.78 -8.09
CA ASN A 602 -24.54 24.85 -9.09
C ASN A 602 -23.24 24.21 -8.59
N LEU A 603 -22.51 23.62 -9.53
CA LEU A 603 -21.21 23.01 -9.28
C LEU A 603 -20.26 24.03 -8.66
N SER A 604 -19.57 23.62 -7.59
CA SER A 604 -18.67 24.50 -6.87
C SER A 604 -17.47 24.89 -7.75
N PRO A 605 -17.09 26.19 -7.84
CA PRO A 605 -16.08 26.68 -8.78
C PRO A 605 -14.72 25.98 -8.74
N HIS A 606 -14.31 25.45 -7.58
CA HIS A 606 -13.01 24.75 -7.45
C HIS A 606 -12.88 23.54 -8.39
N LEU A 607 -14.00 22.89 -8.74
CA LEU A 607 -14.04 21.73 -9.64
C LEU A 607 -13.84 22.09 -11.12
N LEU A 608 -13.99 23.36 -11.50
CA LEU A 608 -13.81 23.81 -12.88
C LEU A 608 -12.37 23.63 -13.38
N GLY A 609 -11.40 23.43 -12.48
CA GLY A 609 -10.01 23.09 -12.83
C GLY A 609 -9.82 21.67 -13.37
N ILE A 610 -10.81 20.78 -13.19
CA ILE A 610 -10.76 19.40 -13.67
C ILE A 610 -11.01 19.38 -15.18
N PRO A 611 -10.12 18.79 -16.01
CA PRO A 611 -10.23 18.81 -17.47
C PRO A 611 -11.60 18.38 -18.00
N LEU A 612 -12.14 17.27 -17.47
CA LEU A 612 -13.40 16.71 -17.92
C LEU A 612 -14.62 17.50 -17.46
N VAL A 613 -14.54 18.21 -16.33
CA VAL A 613 -15.64 19.03 -15.79
C VAL A 613 -15.93 20.22 -16.70
N SER A 614 -14.88 20.88 -17.21
CA SER A 614 -15.00 22.08 -18.06
C SER A 614 -15.78 21.89 -19.37
N LYS A 615 -15.99 20.63 -19.79
CA LYS A 615 -16.62 20.26 -21.07
C LYS A 615 -18.06 19.75 -20.90
N ARG A 616 -18.65 19.81 -19.71
CA ARG A 616 -19.93 19.13 -19.39
C ARG A 616 -21.16 20.01 -19.55
N THR A 617 -22.28 19.33 -19.77
CA THR A 617 -23.64 19.88 -19.78
C THR A 617 -24.37 19.72 -18.43
N GLN A 618 -23.79 18.98 -17.48
CA GLN A 618 -24.30 18.82 -16.11
C GLN A 618 -23.49 19.71 -15.18
N LEU A 619 -23.95 20.95 -14.96
CA LEU A 619 -23.26 21.90 -14.07
C LEU A 619 -23.97 22.05 -12.72
N ARG A 620 -24.85 21.11 -12.37
CA ARG A 620 -25.63 21.12 -11.12
C ARG A 620 -25.51 19.80 -10.36
N GLU A 621 -25.60 19.87 -9.03
CA GLU A 621 -25.60 18.71 -8.13
C GLU A 621 -26.83 18.74 -7.21
N LEU A 622 -27.55 17.63 -7.10
CA LEU A 622 -28.49 17.38 -6.01
C LEU A 622 -27.70 16.89 -4.80
N ILE A 623 -27.88 17.56 -3.65
CA ILE A 623 -27.23 17.20 -2.39
C ILE A 623 -28.25 16.54 -1.46
N VAL A 624 -27.91 15.34 -0.98
CA VAL A 624 -28.73 14.56 -0.04
C VAL A 624 -27.81 14.02 1.05
N ARG A 625 -28.19 14.23 2.30
CA ARG A 625 -27.53 13.63 3.47
C ARG A 625 -28.22 12.30 3.79
N VAL A 626 -27.45 11.22 3.94
CA VAL A 626 -27.96 9.89 4.30
C VAL A 626 -27.15 9.35 5.48
N GLN A 627 -27.81 8.91 6.54
CA GLN A 627 -27.17 8.23 7.66
C GLN A 627 -27.20 6.72 7.43
N VAL A 628 -26.02 6.11 7.32
CA VAL A 628 -25.87 4.68 7.01
C VAL A 628 -25.26 3.95 8.22
N PRO A 629 -25.99 3.01 8.85
CA PRO A 629 -25.49 2.23 9.99
C PRO A 629 -24.24 1.39 9.66
N PRO A 630 -23.53 0.87 10.68
CA PRO A 630 -22.40 -0.03 10.49
C PRO A 630 -22.74 -1.30 9.69
N LEU A 631 -21.83 -1.74 8.82
CA LEU A 631 -21.94 -2.95 7.99
C LEU A 631 -23.33 -3.14 7.39
N SER A 632 -23.89 -2.07 6.82
CA SER A 632 -25.27 -2.04 6.37
C SER A 632 -25.44 -1.57 4.93
N LEU A 633 -26.49 -2.10 4.29
CA LEU A 633 -26.94 -1.79 2.94
C LEU A 633 -28.30 -1.08 3.00
N GLN A 634 -28.43 0.03 2.29
CA GLN A 634 -29.68 0.78 2.15
C GLN A 634 -29.90 1.22 0.71
N ALA A 635 -31.17 1.22 0.26
CA ALA A 635 -31.58 1.79 -1.01
C ALA A 635 -32.36 3.08 -0.78
N VAL A 636 -31.91 4.19 -1.37
CA VAL A 636 -32.52 5.51 -1.22
C VAL A 636 -33.19 5.90 -2.54
N PRO A 637 -34.53 6.00 -2.60
CA PRO A 637 -35.27 6.26 -3.84
C PRO A 637 -35.35 7.74 -4.20
N PHE A 638 -35.32 8.02 -5.51
CA PHE A 638 -35.35 9.35 -6.11
C PHE A 638 -36.33 9.40 -7.30
N LEU A 639 -36.98 10.55 -7.46
CA LEU A 639 -37.88 10.87 -8.56
C LEU A 639 -37.24 11.90 -9.49
N ILE A 640 -37.43 11.73 -10.79
CA ILE A 640 -36.97 12.65 -11.84
C ILE A 640 -38.19 13.29 -12.49
N THR A 641 -38.15 14.60 -12.65
CA THR A 641 -39.10 15.37 -13.45
C THR A 641 -38.33 16.26 -14.44
N LYS A 642 -38.95 16.58 -15.58
CA LYS A 642 -38.37 17.51 -16.55
C LYS A 642 -38.77 18.93 -16.22
N SER A 643 -37.80 19.83 -16.11
CA SER A 643 -38.04 21.25 -15.90
C SER A 643 -36.81 22.06 -16.30
N SER A 644 -37.04 23.16 -17.02
CA SER A 644 -36.00 24.14 -17.32
C SER A 644 -35.89 25.11 -16.14
N GLN A 645 -34.90 24.92 -15.26
CA GLN A 645 -34.53 25.94 -14.28
C GLN A 645 -33.16 26.50 -14.64
N GLN A 646 -33.08 27.83 -14.80
CA GLN A 646 -31.81 28.54 -14.80
C GLN A 646 -31.27 28.57 -13.37
N ALA A 647 -29.99 28.22 -13.23
CA ALA A 647 -29.33 28.24 -11.94
C ALA A 647 -28.47 29.51 -11.79
N ASP A 648 -28.59 30.16 -10.63
CA ASP A 648 -27.86 31.39 -10.31
C ASP A 648 -26.35 31.14 -10.19
N LYS A 649 -25.56 31.80 -11.05
CA LYS A 649 -24.10 31.72 -10.97
C LYS A 649 -23.62 32.42 -9.70
N PRO A 650 -22.78 31.76 -8.87
CA PRO A 650 -22.20 32.42 -7.71
C PRO A 650 -21.28 33.56 -8.16
N THR A 651 -21.40 34.72 -7.51
CA THR A 651 -20.51 35.87 -7.71
C THR A 651 -19.37 35.84 -6.68
N PRO A 652 -18.13 36.22 -7.08
CA PRO A 652 -17.02 36.31 -6.14
C PRO A 652 -17.31 37.28 -4.99
N SER A 653 -16.85 36.93 -3.80
CA SER A 653 -16.90 37.78 -2.63
C SER A 653 -15.72 38.76 -2.63
N SER A 654 -15.96 39.99 -2.18
CA SER A 654 -14.93 41.06 -2.09
C SER A 654 -14.77 41.64 -0.68
N THR A 655 -15.50 41.09 0.30
CA THR A 655 -15.50 41.53 1.70
C THR A 655 -15.32 40.34 2.62
N ALA A 656 -14.86 40.60 3.85
CA ALA A 656 -14.70 39.58 4.88
C ALA A 656 -16.03 38.86 5.15
N CYS A 657 -15.96 37.56 5.41
CA CYS A 657 -17.14 36.72 5.64
C CYS A 657 -16.85 35.65 6.70
N SER A 658 -17.88 34.91 7.09
CA SER A 658 -17.71 33.75 7.97
C SER A 658 -18.65 32.61 7.60
N ILE A 659 -18.19 31.40 7.85
CA ILE A 659 -19.00 30.18 7.82
C ILE A 659 -19.13 29.56 9.22
N GLU A 660 -20.23 28.88 9.51
CA GLU A 660 -20.56 28.36 10.84
C GLU A 660 -21.32 27.02 10.78
N ASN A 661 -21.02 26.12 11.72
CA ASN A 661 -21.85 24.96 12.06
C ASN A 661 -21.95 24.78 13.59
N GLN A 662 -22.40 23.64 14.08
CA GLN A 662 -22.58 23.36 15.52
C GLN A 662 -21.25 23.39 16.31
N ASN A 663 -20.10 23.17 15.64
CA ASN A 663 -18.80 23.01 16.28
C ASN A 663 -17.85 24.20 16.05
N TYR A 664 -17.90 24.83 14.87
CA TYR A 664 -16.94 25.84 14.45
C TYR A 664 -17.59 27.11 13.89
N VAL A 665 -16.87 28.22 14.00
CA VAL A 665 -17.04 29.42 13.16
C VAL A 665 -15.70 29.73 12.51
N ILE A 666 -15.63 29.75 11.18
CA ILE A 666 -14.42 30.11 10.42
C ILE A 666 -14.61 31.51 9.84
N LYS A 667 -13.63 32.39 10.07
CA LYS A 667 -13.64 33.74 9.50
C LYS A 667 -12.54 33.90 8.47
N VAL A 668 -12.87 34.56 7.36
CA VAL A 668 -11.93 34.95 6.31
C VAL A 668 -11.89 36.46 6.14
N ASP A 669 -10.73 36.98 5.73
CA ASP A 669 -10.56 38.40 5.42
C ASP A 669 -11.11 38.78 4.04
N GLY A 670 -10.96 40.06 3.66
CA GLY A 670 -11.38 40.55 2.34
C GLY A 670 -10.57 40.02 1.16
N LYS A 671 -9.52 39.22 1.39
CA LYS A 671 -8.74 38.50 0.38
C LYS A 671 -9.07 37.00 0.35
N GLY A 672 -9.98 36.54 1.21
CA GLY A 672 -10.39 35.13 1.32
C GLY A 672 -9.48 34.28 2.21
N SER A 673 -8.45 34.85 2.84
CA SER A 673 -7.55 34.12 3.73
C SER A 673 -8.24 33.82 5.06
N ILE A 674 -8.09 32.59 5.58
CA ILE A 674 -8.58 32.27 6.93
C ILE A 674 -7.75 33.03 7.96
N ILE A 675 -8.43 33.71 8.87
CA ILE A 675 -7.79 34.51 9.93
C ILE A 675 -8.04 33.95 11.34
N SER A 676 -9.15 33.23 11.54
CA SER A 676 -9.47 32.66 12.84
C SER A 676 -10.50 31.55 12.76
N ILE A 677 -10.46 30.65 13.74
CA ILE A 677 -11.48 29.63 13.99
C ILE A 677 -11.97 29.77 15.42
N LYS A 678 -13.29 29.92 15.61
CA LYS A 678 -13.95 29.79 16.91
C LYS A 678 -14.32 28.33 17.13
N VAL A 679 -13.74 27.70 18.14
CA VAL A 679 -14.06 26.35 18.59
C VAL A 679 -15.13 26.46 19.67
N LYS A 680 -16.37 26.08 19.34
CA LYS A 680 -17.54 26.32 20.21
C LYS A 680 -17.51 25.48 21.49
N SER A 681 -17.04 24.23 21.42
CA SER A 681 -16.96 23.30 22.56
C SER A 681 -16.12 23.84 23.73
N ILE A 682 -15.16 24.72 23.46
CA ILE A 682 -14.30 25.36 24.46
C ILE A 682 -14.50 26.88 24.54
N SER A 683 -15.44 27.42 23.76
CA SER A 683 -15.72 28.86 23.67
C SER A 683 -14.48 29.74 23.41
N LYS A 684 -13.50 29.24 22.65
CA LYS A 684 -12.28 29.98 22.30
C LYS A 684 -12.24 30.31 20.81
N THR A 685 -11.70 31.48 20.49
CA THR A 685 -11.32 31.86 19.12
C THR A 685 -9.81 31.76 19.02
N LEU A 686 -9.32 31.00 18.06
CA LEU A 686 -7.91 30.74 17.82
C LEU A 686 -7.49 31.40 16.49
N SER A 687 -6.28 31.93 16.43
CA SER A 687 -5.56 32.20 15.19
C SER A 687 -5.48 30.91 14.38
N PHE A 688 -5.90 30.96 13.13
CA PHE A 688 -5.77 29.83 12.23
C PHE A 688 -5.57 30.30 10.81
N LYS A 689 -4.59 29.70 10.14
CA LYS A 689 -4.24 29.97 8.76
C LYS A 689 -4.14 28.63 8.04
N GLN A 690 -4.68 28.57 6.82
CA GLN A 690 -4.33 27.54 5.86
C GLN A 690 -3.74 28.22 4.64
N THR A 691 -2.60 27.72 4.17
CA THR A 691 -1.90 28.26 3.00
C THR A 691 -1.51 27.15 2.04
N PHE A 692 -1.44 27.48 0.75
CA PHE A 692 -0.76 26.66 -0.25
C PHE A 692 0.60 27.25 -0.57
N GLY A 693 1.55 26.37 -0.84
CA GLY A 693 2.86 26.74 -1.34
C GLY A 693 3.49 25.63 -2.16
N HIS A 694 4.65 25.89 -2.72
CA HIS A 694 5.45 24.86 -3.38
C HIS A 694 6.93 24.99 -3.04
N TYR A 695 7.60 23.85 -2.92
CA TYR A 695 9.06 23.79 -2.97
C TYR A 695 9.52 23.67 -4.43
N THR A 696 10.66 24.28 -4.73
CA THR A 696 11.34 24.07 -6.01
C THR A 696 12.25 22.85 -5.87
N SER A 697 12.11 21.87 -6.76
CA SER A 697 12.93 20.66 -6.74
C SER A 697 14.38 20.96 -7.10
N ALA A 698 15.32 20.48 -6.28
CA ALA A 698 16.75 20.60 -6.55
C ALA A 698 17.21 19.56 -7.59
N SER A 699 18.06 19.99 -8.51
CA SER A 699 18.90 19.11 -9.33
C SER A 699 20.28 18.95 -8.69
N SER A 700 21.13 18.08 -9.25
CA SER A 700 22.57 18.08 -8.94
C SER A 700 23.12 19.52 -8.97
N ASP A 701 23.76 19.93 -7.88
CA ASP A 701 24.32 21.26 -7.68
C ASP A 701 25.64 21.18 -6.88
N HIS A 702 26.13 22.34 -6.43
CA HIS A 702 27.38 22.44 -5.67
C HIS A 702 27.26 21.94 -4.21
N ILE A 703 26.04 21.74 -3.70
CA ILE A 703 25.79 21.26 -2.33
C ILE A 703 25.74 19.73 -2.35
N SER A 704 25.02 19.15 -3.31
CA SER A 704 24.92 17.70 -3.48
C SER A 704 24.62 17.32 -4.91
N HIS A 705 25.16 16.18 -5.33
CA HIS A 705 24.81 15.53 -6.61
C HIS A 705 23.42 14.90 -6.59
N GLN A 706 22.77 14.80 -5.43
CA GLN A 706 21.44 14.23 -5.30
C GLN A 706 20.39 15.18 -5.88
N SER A 707 19.60 14.73 -6.85
CA SER A 707 18.41 15.45 -7.31
C SER A 707 17.17 15.00 -6.54
N SER A 708 16.13 15.83 -6.52
CA SER A 708 14.75 15.38 -6.25
C SER A 708 14.29 14.46 -7.40
N GLY A 709 13.43 13.49 -7.12
CA GLY A 709 12.94 12.53 -8.11
C GLY A 709 11.78 11.69 -7.58
N LEU A 710 11.62 10.46 -8.08
CA LEU A 710 10.52 9.58 -7.67
C LEU A 710 10.60 9.19 -6.18
N TYR A 711 11.80 8.95 -5.67
CA TYR A 711 12.06 8.54 -4.29
C TYR A 711 12.37 9.75 -3.41
N VAL A 712 13.31 10.58 -3.86
CA VAL A 712 13.91 11.65 -3.05
C VAL A 712 13.09 12.92 -3.12
N PHE A 713 12.89 13.56 -1.97
CA PHE A 713 12.48 14.95 -1.87
C PHE A 713 13.68 15.78 -1.44
N ARG A 714 14.15 16.66 -2.32
CA ARG A 714 15.21 17.62 -2.04
C ARG A 714 14.80 19.02 -2.52
N PRO A 715 14.36 19.92 -1.62
CA PRO A 715 14.04 21.29 -2.01
C PRO A 715 15.31 22.13 -2.25
N ILE A 716 15.21 23.16 -3.09
CA ILE A 716 16.29 24.14 -3.26
C ILE A 716 16.32 25.10 -2.05
N GLY A 717 17.50 25.21 -1.44
CA GLY A 717 17.75 26.14 -0.35
C GLY A 717 17.19 25.67 1.00
N THR A 718 17.32 26.52 2.01
CA THR A 718 16.90 26.21 3.39
C THR A 718 15.62 26.93 3.82
N GLY A 719 15.01 27.70 2.90
CA GLY A 719 13.75 28.40 3.14
C GLY A 719 12.53 27.48 3.05
N GLY A 720 11.40 27.92 3.64
CA GLY A 720 10.11 27.24 3.49
C GLY A 720 9.54 27.32 2.06
N PRO A 721 8.34 26.77 1.84
CA PRO A 721 7.72 26.75 0.51
C PRO A 721 7.39 28.18 0.04
N GLN A 722 7.45 28.40 -1.27
CA GLN A 722 6.97 29.64 -1.89
C GLN A 722 5.45 29.66 -1.84
N LEU A 723 4.88 30.64 -1.14
CA LEU A 723 3.42 30.73 -0.95
C LEU A 723 2.70 31.18 -2.22
N VAL A 724 1.46 30.70 -2.38
CA VAL A 724 0.57 31.06 -3.49
C VAL A 724 -0.60 31.90 -2.97
N ASP A 725 -0.77 33.08 -3.55
CA ASP A 725 -1.85 33.99 -3.17
C ASP A 725 -3.21 33.59 -3.77
N ILE A 726 -4.28 33.82 -3.01
CA ILE A 726 -5.66 33.64 -3.44
C ILE A 726 -5.97 34.66 -4.53
N LYS A 727 -6.50 34.18 -5.67
CA LYS A 727 -6.95 35.03 -6.78
C LYS A 727 -8.37 35.56 -6.53
N GLU A 728 -9.28 34.65 -6.16
CA GLU A 728 -10.69 34.96 -5.90
C GLU A 728 -11.26 33.95 -4.91
N PHE A 729 -12.30 34.36 -4.18
CA PHE A 729 -12.98 33.50 -3.21
C PHE A 729 -14.49 33.73 -3.20
N TYR A 730 -15.22 32.76 -2.64
CA TYR A 730 -16.67 32.77 -2.54
C TYR A 730 -17.06 32.31 -1.14
N CYS A 731 -18.06 32.96 -0.54
CA CYS A 731 -18.68 32.51 0.71
C CYS A 731 -20.12 32.11 0.44
N VAL A 732 -20.43 30.85 0.70
CA VAL A 732 -21.70 30.25 0.31
C VAL A 732 -22.36 29.65 1.54
N LYS A 733 -23.52 30.20 1.91
CA LYS A 733 -24.36 29.68 3.00
C LYS A 733 -25.51 28.89 2.42
N ARG A 734 -25.68 27.65 2.83
CA ARG A 734 -26.76 26.78 2.36
C ARG A 734 -27.42 26.08 3.53
N LYS A 735 -28.62 25.55 3.29
CA LYS A 735 -29.21 24.57 4.21
C LYS A 735 -28.26 23.37 4.29
N GLY A 736 -28.04 22.78 5.47
CA GLY A 736 -27.21 21.60 5.62
C GLY A 736 -25.70 21.85 5.70
N TYR A 737 -25.17 22.90 5.07
CA TYR A 737 -23.73 23.21 5.15
C TYR A 737 -23.41 24.64 4.70
N GLU A 738 -22.27 25.14 5.17
CA GLU A 738 -21.67 26.38 4.70
C GLU A 738 -20.27 26.11 4.09
N GLU A 739 -19.90 26.87 3.05
CA GLU A 739 -18.72 26.62 2.22
C GLU A 739 -17.97 27.92 1.89
N ILE A 740 -16.64 27.86 1.96
CA ILE A 740 -15.74 28.84 1.37
C ILE A 740 -15.05 28.18 0.18
N VAL A 741 -15.06 28.83 -0.98
CA VAL A 741 -14.33 28.36 -2.16
C VAL A 741 -13.19 29.33 -2.44
N GLN A 742 -11.97 28.84 -2.60
CA GLN A 742 -10.78 29.62 -2.91
C GLN A 742 -10.18 29.14 -4.24
N ILE A 743 -9.88 30.08 -5.13
CA ILE A 743 -9.28 29.83 -6.44
C ILE A 743 -7.90 30.50 -6.48
N TYR A 744 -6.88 29.78 -6.93
CA TYR A 744 -5.51 30.27 -7.00
C TYR A 744 -5.00 30.26 -8.45
N PRO A 745 -4.04 31.13 -8.81
CA PRO A 745 -3.55 31.24 -10.18
C PRO A 745 -2.71 30.04 -10.64
N GLN A 746 -2.06 29.30 -9.73
CA GLN A 746 -1.20 28.14 -10.04
C GLN A 746 -1.98 26.81 -10.12
N PHE A 747 -3.26 26.85 -10.51
CA PHE A 747 -4.13 25.67 -10.67
C PHE A 747 -4.28 24.79 -9.42
N VAL A 748 -4.17 25.40 -8.24
CA VAL A 748 -4.66 24.81 -6.99
C VAL A 748 -5.96 25.50 -6.62
N ASN A 749 -7.04 24.76 -6.45
CA ASN A 749 -8.33 25.29 -6.03
C ASN A 749 -8.81 24.51 -4.81
N GLN A 750 -9.53 25.17 -3.90
CA GLN A 750 -9.99 24.55 -2.67
C GLN A 750 -11.43 24.91 -2.34
N SER A 751 -12.12 23.96 -1.72
CA SER A 751 -13.37 24.16 -1.01
C SER A 751 -13.18 23.79 0.47
N ILE A 752 -13.59 24.69 1.36
CA ILE A 752 -13.56 24.54 2.81
C ILE A 752 -15.01 24.47 3.27
N ARG A 753 -15.41 23.35 3.88
CA ARG A 753 -16.82 23.11 4.24
C ARG A 753 -17.00 22.84 5.71
N LEU A 754 -18.03 23.46 6.27
CA LEU A 754 -18.61 23.10 7.56
C LEU A 754 -19.96 22.44 7.30
N LEU A 755 -19.98 21.11 7.43
CA LEU A 755 -21.19 20.31 7.26
C LEU A 755 -21.99 20.29 8.56
N ASP A 756 -23.31 20.32 8.47
CA ASP A 756 -24.18 20.14 9.64
C ASP A 756 -23.94 18.77 10.29
N ASN A 757 -23.94 18.77 11.63
CA ASN A 757 -23.69 17.62 12.48
C ASN A 757 -22.30 16.98 12.30
N SER A 758 -21.37 17.64 11.61
CA SER A 758 -19.98 17.20 11.50
C SER A 758 -19.07 17.88 12.51
N SER A 759 -18.18 17.11 13.13
CA SER A 759 -17.07 17.60 13.96
C SER A 759 -15.81 17.93 13.16
N SER A 760 -15.81 17.73 11.84
CA SER A 760 -14.71 18.04 10.93
C SER A 760 -14.89 19.37 10.20
N ILE A 761 -13.76 19.98 9.86
CA ILE A 761 -13.64 20.97 8.80
C ILE A 761 -13.11 20.23 7.57
N GLU A 762 -13.87 20.22 6.49
CA GLU A 762 -13.47 19.53 5.25
C GLU A 762 -12.70 20.49 4.35
N PHE A 763 -11.44 20.17 4.05
CA PHE A 763 -10.61 20.86 3.07
C PHE A 763 -10.47 19.96 1.84
N GLU A 764 -11.21 20.26 0.79
CA GLU A 764 -11.15 19.56 -0.48
C GLU A 764 -10.37 20.38 -1.50
N TRP A 765 -9.32 19.82 -2.08
CA TRP A 765 -8.42 20.50 -2.99
C TRP A 765 -8.36 19.81 -4.35
N VAL A 766 -8.11 20.60 -5.39
CA VAL A 766 -7.81 20.15 -6.75
C VAL A 766 -6.51 20.84 -7.16
N THR A 767 -5.49 20.07 -7.52
CA THR A 767 -4.18 20.60 -7.92
C THR A 767 -3.62 19.86 -9.14
N GLY A 768 -2.91 20.56 -10.00
CA GLY A 768 -2.29 20.02 -11.22
C GLY A 768 -1.96 21.13 -12.20
N ARG A 769 -1.54 20.80 -13.43
CA ARG A 769 -1.24 21.79 -14.51
C ARG A 769 -0.18 22.87 -14.20
N TYR A 770 0.43 22.84 -13.03
CA TYR A 770 1.48 23.77 -12.62
C TYR A 770 2.82 23.44 -13.30
N GLN A 771 3.81 24.32 -13.17
CA GLN A 771 5.09 24.20 -13.86
C GLN A 771 5.90 22.99 -13.38
N ALA A 772 6.87 22.56 -14.17
CA ALA A 772 7.78 21.48 -13.77
C ALA A 772 8.67 21.91 -12.58
N ASN A 773 9.20 20.93 -11.84
CA ASN A 773 10.05 21.11 -10.64
C ASN A 773 9.36 21.83 -9.48
N MET A 774 8.06 21.55 -9.30
CA MET A 774 7.27 22.07 -8.19
C MET A 774 6.69 20.91 -7.38
N GLU A 775 6.89 20.98 -6.07
CA GLU A 775 6.39 20.04 -5.08
C GLU A 775 5.42 20.79 -4.17
N PHE A 776 4.12 20.61 -4.43
CA PHE A 776 3.04 21.40 -3.84
C PHE A 776 2.66 20.89 -2.46
N VAL A 777 2.50 21.84 -1.53
CA VAL A 777 2.17 21.58 -0.14
C VAL A 777 1.00 22.44 0.31
N THR A 778 0.29 21.94 1.32
CA THR A 778 -0.68 22.68 2.11
C THR A 778 -0.21 22.72 3.56
N ALA A 779 -0.30 23.88 4.19
CA ALA A 779 0.09 24.08 5.58
C ALA A 779 -1.10 24.57 6.40
N TYR A 780 -1.31 23.96 7.57
CA TYR A 780 -2.32 24.32 8.56
C TYR A 780 -1.60 24.81 9.80
N GLN A 781 -1.88 26.05 10.21
CA GLN A 781 -1.15 26.71 11.29
C GLN A 781 -2.09 27.38 12.28
N SER A 782 -1.77 27.24 13.57
CA SER A 782 -2.35 28.04 14.64
C SER A 782 -1.25 28.59 15.54
N ASP A 783 -1.16 29.91 15.65
CA ASP A 783 -0.20 30.58 16.54
C ASP A 783 -0.55 30.37 18.03
N ASP A 784 -1.74 29.83 18.32
CA ASP A 784 -2.18 29.46 19.66
C ASP A 784 -1.77 28.05 20.08
N LEU A 785 -1.18 27.25 19.19
CA LEU A 785 -0.69 25.90 19.48
C LEU A 785 0.84 25.92 19.61
N ASP A 786 1.34 25.55 20.78
CA ASP A 786 2.76 25.30 21.00
C ASP A 786 2.98 23.80 21.23
N ASN A 787 3.71 23.17 20.32
CA ASN A 787 3.98 21.74 20.34
C ASN A 787 5.45 21.40 20.68
N ASP A 788 6.32 22.37 20.99
CA ASP A 788 7.74 22.15 21.34
C ASP A 788 8.47 21.23 20.33
N GLY A 789 8.20 21.43 19.03
CA GLY A 789 8.73 20.60 17.94
C GLY A 789 8.21 19.17 17.89
N VAL A 790 7.27 18.75 18.76
CA VAL A 790 6.72 17.39 18.82
C VAL A 790 5.45 17.28 17.99
N PHE A 791 5.35 16.23 17.19
CA PHE A 791 4.16 15.91 16.40
C PHE A 791 3.97 14.39 16.35
N TYR A 792 2.82 13.91 15.89
CA TYR A 792 2.54 12.48 15.84
C TYR A 792 2.01 12.11 14.47
N THR A 793 2.57 11.07 13.86
CA THR A 793 2.14 10.52 12.57
C THR A 793 1.71 9.08 12.75
N ASP A 794 0.74 8.60 11.99
CA ASP A 794 0.38 7.20 12.05
C ASP A 794 1.47 6.29 11.46
N SER A 795 1.64 5.09 12.02
CA SER A 795 2.43 4.01 11.44
C SER A 795 1.48 3.07 10.70
N SER A 796 1.56 3.10 9.36
CA SER A 796 0.78 2.22 8.48
C SER A 796 -0.74 2.28 8.70
N GLY A 797 -1.31 3.40 9.17
CA GLY A 797 -2.75 3.55 9.42
C GLY A 797 -3.22 3.23 10.84
N ARG A 798 -2.31 2.91 11.76
CA ARG A 798 -2.67 2.29 13.05
C ARG A 798 -2.07 3.02 14.26
N SER A 799 -0.94 2.59 14.81
CA SER A 799 -0.34 3.24 15.98
C SER A 799 0.18 4.65 15.66
N LEU A 800 0.19 5.55 16.63
CA LEU A 800 0.77 6.88 16.50
C LEU A 800 2.24 6.87 16.93
N MET A 801 3.11 7.33 16.03
CA MET A 801 4.53 7.53 16.29
C MET A 801 4.77 8.96 16.72
N LYS A 802 5.38 9.14 17.90
CA LYS A 802 5.86 10.44 18.35
C LYS A 802 7.09 10.83 17.53
N ARG A 803 7.06 12.01 16.94
CA ARG A 803 8.14 12.62 16.16
C ARG A 803 8.60 13.89 16.86
N LYS A 804 9.89 14.21 16.74
CA LYS A 804 10.44 15.50 17.16
C LYS A 804 11.28 16.10 16.04
N ARG A 805 10.97 17.34 15.67
CA ARG A 805 11.64 18.08 14.59
C ARG A 805 13.16 18.07 14.81
N ASN A 806 13.91 17.71 13.77
CA ASN A 806 15.37 17.59 13.76
C ASN A 806 15.96 16.59 14.77
N GLN A 807 15.18 15.58 15.17
CA GLN A 807 15.63 14.51 16.05
C GLN A 807 15.24 13.14 15.51
N ARG A 808 15.99 12.12 15.93
CA ARG A 808 15.75 10.70 15.67
C ARG A 808 15.98 9.89 16.94
N ASP A 809 15.34 8.74 17.02
CA ASP A 809 15.49 7.84 18.16
C ASP A 809 16.70 6.92 17.94
N GLY A 810 17.54 6.78 18.97
CA GLY A 810 18.60 5.77 19.02
C GLY A 810 19.96 6.14 18.40
N TYR A 811 20.13 7.32 17.81
CA TYR A 811 21.42 7.75 17.25
C TYR A 811 21.59 9.27 17.20
N ASN A 812 22.85 9.72 17.08
CA ASN A 812 23.18 11.14 16.97
C ASN A 812 22.88 11.66 15.56
N PHE A 813 21.67 12.19 15.37
CA PHE A 813 21.20 12.69 14.07
C PHE A 813 21.65 14.14 13.81
N THR A 814 22.33 14.34 12.68
CA THR A 814 22.61 15.65 12.11
C THR A 814 21.69 15.91 10.92
N GLN A 815 20.90 16.98 11.00
CA GLN A 815 19.98 17.36 9.94
C GLN A 815 20.73 17.96 8.74
N SER A 816 20.52 17.41 7.54
CA SER A 816 21.04 17.99 6.29
C SER A 816 19.97 18.68 5.44
N GLU A 817 18.68 18.43 5.69
CA GLU A 817 17.55 18.99 4.92
C GLU A 817 16.40 19.38 5.85
N ASN A 818 16.23 20.69 6.12
CA ASN A 818 15.28 21.21 7.11
C ASN A 818 13.83 20.76 6.89
N SER A 819 13.38 20.67 5.64
CA SER A 819 12.04 20.18 5.32
C SER A 819 12.05 18.66 5.14
N ALA A 820 12.78 18.14 4.16
CA ALA A 820 12.72 16.72 3.77
C ALA A 820 13.07 15.76 4.91
N GLY A 821 14.01 16.12 5.79
CA GLY A 821 14.38 15.34 6.97
C GLY A 821 13.37 15.40 8.12
N ASN A 822 12.27 16.14 8.00
CA ASN A 822 11.17 16.19 8.96
C ASN A 822 9.84 15.70 8.38
N TYR A 823 9.86 15.21 7.14
CA TYR A 823 8.71 14.54 6.52
C TYR A 823 8.67 13.08 6.95
N PHE A 824 7.47 12.61 7.25
CA PHE A 824 7.13 11.25 7.61
C PHE A 824 5.90 10.81 6.78
N PRO A 825 5.71 9.50 6.57
CA PRO A 825 4.54 9.02 5.86
C PRO A 825 3.28 9.23 6.70
N LEU A 826 2.22 9.69 6.05
CA LEU A 826 0.88 9.86 6.58
C LEU A 826 -0.03 8.90 5.84
N VAL A 827 -0.28 7.72 6.40
CA VAL A 827 -1.13 6.71 5.76
C VAL A 827 -2.60 7.01 6.01
N THR A 828 -2.91 7.55 7.19
CA THR A 828 -4.24 8.02 7.58
C THR A 828 -4.23 9.42 8.19
N GLY A 829 -3.11 9.91 8.76
CA GLY A 829 -3.05 11.29 9.23
C GLY A 829 -1.93 11.68 10.20
N ILE A 830 -2.05 12.90 10.71
CA ILE A 830 -1.06 13.58 11.55
C ILE A 830 -1.75 14.44 12.61
N LEU A 831 -1.12 14.64 13.77
CA LEU A 831 -1.62 15.54 14.80
C LEU A 831 -0.52 16.30 15.57
N LEU A 832 -0.90 17.46 16.09
CA LEU A 832 -0.16 18.30 17.04
C LEU A 832 -0.90 18.39 18.36
N ARG A 833 -0.16 18.38 19.48
CA ARG A 833 -0.73 18.54 20.83
C ARG A 833 -0.02 19.65 21.58
N ASP A 834 -0.80 20.60 22.08
CA ASP A 834 -0.40 21.49 23.17
C ASP A 834 -0.98 20.93 24.48
N LYS A 835 -0.17 20.16 25.20
CA LYS A 835 -0.58 19.54 26.47
C LYS A 835 -0.85 20.57 27.57
N LYS A 836 -0.24 21.76 27.50
CA LYS A 836 -0.42 22.81 28.52
C LYS A 836 -1.78 23.46 28.38
N LYS A 837 -2.25 23.65 27.14
CA LYS A 837 -3.55 24.27 26.85
C LYS A 837 -4.69 23.27 26.68
N ASP A 838 -4.41 21.97 26.74
CA ASP A 838 -5.34 20.89 26.39
C ASP A 838 -5.97 21.14 25.00
N LEU A 839 -5.11 21.33 24.00
CA LEU A 839 -5.53 21.52 22.60
C LEU A 839 -4.81 20.54 21.69
N GLN A 840 -5.53 20.03 20.70
CA GLN A 840 -5.02 19.18 19.66
C GLN A 840 -5.55 19.63 18.30
N MET A 841 -4.66 19.70 17.31
CA MET A 841 -5.01 19.79 15.91
C MET A 841 -4.76 18.43 15.25
N SER A 842 -5.79 17.86 14.65
CA SER A 842 -5.74 16.56 13.98
C SER A 842 -6.13 16.70 12.51
N ILE A 843 -5.39 16.04 11.63
CA ILE A 843 -5.65 16.00 10.19
C ILE A 843 -5.71 14.54 9.75
N VAL A 844 -6.83 14.16 9.13
CA VAL A 844 -7.01 12.85 8.50
C VAL A 844 -6.96 13.00 6.98
N THR A 845 -6.16 12.16 6.32
CA THR A 845 -5.95 12.15 4.87
C THR A 845 -6.83 11.09 4.20
N ASP A 846 -7.10 11.24 2.89
CA ASP A 846 -7.91 10.30 2.11
C ASP A 846 -7.08 9.30 1.29
N ARG A 847 -5.75 9.39 1.41
CA ARG A 847 -4.70 8.59 0.78
C ARG A 847 -3.39 8.74 1.55
N ALA A 848 -2.38 7.95 1.19
CA ALA A 848 -1.04 8.13 1.71
C ALA A 848 -0.38 9.42 1.15
N GLU A 849 0.25 10.19 2.03
CA GLU A 849 0.94 11.45 1.70
C GLU A 849 2.20 11.62 2.57
N GLY A 850 3.11 12.52 2.18
CA GLY A 850 4.22 12.94 3.03
C GLY A 850 3.91 14.24 3.77
N GLY A 851 4.21 14.30 5.06
CA GLY A 851 4.04 15.53 5.83
C GLY A 851 4.76 15.53 7.18
N GLY A 852 4.70 16.66 7.88
CA GLY A 852 5.38 16.84 9.15
C GLY A 852 5.12 18.21 9.77
N SER A 853 5.92 18.55 10.78
CA SER A 853 5.88 19.87 11.43
C SER A 853 7.25 20.53 11.35
N VAL A 854 7.40 21.46 10.40
CA VAL A 854 8.67 22.19 10.15
C VAL A 854 8.84 23.43 11.03
N GLN A 855 7.78 23.89 11.68
CA GLN A 855 7.77 24.94 12.70
C GLN A 855 6.64 24.68 13.70
N ASP A 856 6.71 25.31 14.88
CA ASP A 856 5.71 25.08 15.92
C ASP A 856 4.32 25.62 15.52
N GLY A 857 3.28 24.94 15.98
CA GLY A 857 1.89 25.23 15.67
C GLY A 857 1.47 24.92 14.24
N GLN A 858 2.35 24.36 13.40
CA GLN A 858 2.11 24.09 11.99
C GLN A 858 2.24 22.61 11.62
N ILE A 859 1.29 22.13 10.82
CA ILE A 859 1.37 20.89 10.06
C ILE A 859 1.48 21.24 8.57
N GLU A 860 2.47 20.69 7.89
CA GLU A 860 2.66 20.79 6.43
C GLU A 860 2.48 19.40 5.79
N ILE A 861 1.74 19.33 4.69
CA ILE A 861 1.46 18.09 3.95
C ILE A 861 1.69 18.35 2.45
N MET A 862 2.48 17.49 1.81
CA MET A 862 2.69 17.51 0.37
C MET A 862 1.60 16.71 -0.34
N ILE A 863 0.91 17.39 -1.27
CA ILE A 863 -0.29 16.88 -1.92
C ILE A 863 -0.06 16.46 -3.38
N HIS A 864 0.97 17.00 -4.03
CA HIS A 864 1.31 16.65 -5.42
C HIS A 864 2.75 17.07 -5.76
N ARG A 865 3.42 16.33 -6.65
CA ARG A 865 4.80 16.56 -7.06
C ARG A 865 4.92 16.44 -8.58
N ARG A 866 5.68 17.34 -9.20
CA ARG A 866 6.06 17.26 -10.61
C ARG A 866 7.54 17.57 -10.73
N VAL A 867 8.35 16.55 -11.02
CA VAL A 867 9.82 16.63 -10.97
C VAL A 867 10.37 16.13 -12.30
N ILE A 868 11.15 16.97 -12.99
CA ILE A 868 11.72 16.66 -14.33
C ILE A 868 13.20 16.27 -14.26
N THR A 869 13.64 15.77 -13.10
CA THR A 869 14.95 15.19 -12.85
C THR A 869 14.80 13.75 -12.39
N ASP A 870 15.75 12.90 -12.79
CA ASP A 870 15.92 11.56 -12.22
C ASP A 870 16.81 11.68 -10.97
N ASP A 871 16.46 10.96 -9.91
CA ASP A 871 17.20 10.94 -8.65
C ASP A 871 18.33 9.89 -8.64
N SER A 872 18.56 9.21 -9.77
CA SER A 872 19.64 8.25 -10.02
C SER A 872 19.61 7.04 -9.10
N LEU A 873 18.41 6.55 -8.83
CA LEU A 873 18.15 5.38 -7.97
C LEU A 873 17.61 4.16 -8.75
N GLY A 874 17.78 4.15 -10.07
CA GLY A 874 17.58 2.95 -10.92
C GLY A 874 16.43 3.03 -11.93
N VAL A 875 15.45 3.92 -11.72
CA VAL A 875 14.24 3.99 -12.55
C VAL A 875 14.48 4.61 -13.93
N SER A 876 15.33 5.64 -14.00
CA SER A 876 15.64 6.36 -15.25
C SER A 876 14.41 6.98 -15.91
N GLU A 877 13.44 7.43 -15.12
CA GLU A 877 12.22 8.13 -15.56
C GLU A 877 11.89 9.29 -14.62
N VAL A 878 11.39 10.38 -15.17
CA VAL A 878 11.01 11.58 -14.41
C VAL A 878 9.54 11.53 -13.98
N LEU A 879 9.20 12.21 -12.87
CA LEU A 879 7.82 12.37 -12.40
C LEU A 879 7.09 13.49 -13.17
N ASN A 880 6.63 13.17 -14.38
CA ASN A 880 5.92 14.10 -15.26
C ASN A 880 4.63 13.48 -15.84
N GLU A 881 3.72 13.07 -14.96
CA GLU A 881 2.47 12.42 -15.32
C GLU A 881 1.55 13.36 -16.12
N VAL A 882 0.88 12.79 -17.13
CA VAL A 882 -0.05 13.51 -18.00
C VAL A 882 -1.47 12.97 -17.87
N GLY A 883 -2.46 13.86 -17.89
CA GLY A 883 -3.87 13.52 -17.91
C GLY A 883 -4.40 13.25 -19.32
N ILE A 884 -5.70 12.97 -19.41
CA ILE A 884 -6.42 12.66 -20.67
C ILE A 884 -6.36 13.77 -21.73
N ASP A 885 -6.06 15.00 -21.33
CA ASP A 885 -5.91 16.15 -22.22
C ASP A 885 -4.45 16.40 -22.64
N ASN A 886 -3.55 15.46 -22.35
CA ASN A 886 -2.11 15.54 -22.58
C ASN A 886 -1.43 16.71 -21.85
N GLN A 887 -2.05 17.24 -20.78
CA GLN A 887 -1.44 18.22 -19.88
C GLN A 887 -1.00 17.54 -18.58
N ALA A 888 -0.21 18.24 -17.76
CA ALA A 888 0.21 17.71 -16.46
C ALA A 888 -1.00 17.28 -15.62
N LEU A 889 -0.89 16.09 -15.02
CA LEU A 889 -1.98 15.41 -14.31
C LEU A 889 -2.66 16.34 -13.30
N VAL A 890 -3.98 16.19 -13.15
CA VAL A 890 -4.78 16.88 -12.14
C VAL A 890 -5.25 15.86 -11.13
N VAL A 891 -5.07 16.17 -9.84
CA VAL A 891 -5.41 15.32 -8.71
C VAL A 891 -6.35 16.10 -7.80
N ARG A 892 -7.42 15.43 -7.35
CA ARG A 892 -8.33 15.91 -6.31
C ARG A 892 -8.08 15.10 -5.04
N GLY A 893 -8.06 15.75 -3.89
CA GLY A 893 -7.95 15.11 -2.58
C GLY A 893 -8.66 15.88 -1.48
N ARG A 894 -8.68 15.29 -0.29
CA ARG A 894 -9.46 15.80 0.84
C ARG A 894 -8.77 15.55 2.17
N HIS A 895 -8.66 16.60 2.98
CA HIS A 895 -8.23 16.51 4.38
C HIS A 895 -9.40 16.85 5.30
N LEU A 896 -9.55 16.08 6.39
CA LEU A 896 -10.49 16.39 7.46
C LEU A 896 -9.70 16.93 8.66
N VAL A 897 -9.99 18.17 9.04
CA VAL A 897 -9.26 18.88 10.10
C VAL A 897 -10.16 19.09 11.31
N ALA A 898 -9.62 18.91 12.51
CA ALA A 898 -10.29 19.28 13.76
C ALA A 898 -9.30 19.96 14.70
N ILE A 899 -9.76 20.99 15.42
CA ILE A 899 -9.04 21.61 16.53
C ILE A 899 -9.96 21.61 17.75
N THR A 900 -9.60 20.83 18.77
CA THR A 900 -10.42 20.62 19.95
C THR A 900 -9.54 20.18 21.14
N LYS A 901 -10.15 19.78 22.26
CA LYS A 901 -9.44 19.18 23.39
C LYS A 901 -8.75 17.88 22.98
N VAL A 902 -7.69 17.48 23.70
CA VAL A 902 -6.86 16.33 23.31
C VAL A 902 -7.69 15.05 23.19
N GLU A 903 -8.53 14.75 24.17
CA GLU A 903 -9.34 13.53 24.22
C GLU A 903 -10.38 13.44 23.07
N GLU A 904 -11.13 14.52 22.83
CA GLU A 904 -12.08 14.61 21.72
C GLU A 904 -11.38 14.61 20.35
N GLY A 905 -10.19 15.20 20.27
CA GLY A 905 -9.35 15.19 19.08
C GLY A 905 -8.90 13.77 18.72
N MET A 906 -8.63 12.93 19.73
CA MET A 906 -8.29 11.53 19.52
C MET A 906 -9.49 10.69 19.10
N LYS A 907 -10.66 10.90 19.70
CA LYS A 907 -11.89 10.29 19.21
C LYS A 907 -12.15 10.65 17.74
N PHE A 908 -12.04 11.94 17.41
CA PHE A 908 -12.14 12.43 16.04
C PHE A 908 -11.17 11.70 15.11
N PHE A 909 -9.88 11.67 15.44
CA PHE A 909 -8.84 11.07 14.61
C PHE A 909 -9.12 9.58 14.34
N ARG A 910 -9.40 8.80 15.40
CA ARG A 910 -9.62 7.35 15.30
C ARG A 910 -10.85 7.01 14.45
N GLU A 911 -11.98 7.69 14.68
CA GLU A 911 -13.20 7.45 13.90
C GLU A 911 -13.05 7.84 12.42
N HIS A 912 -12.40 8.98 12.15
CA HIS A 912 -12.29 9.49 10.78
C HIS A 912 -11.20 8.77 9.98
N ALA A 913 -10.11 8.32 10.61
CA ALA A 913 -9.13 7.44 9.98
C ALA A 913 -9.78 6.11 9.53
N LEU A 914 -10.65 5.54 10.36
CA LEU A 914 -11.39 4.33 9.99
C LEU A 914 -12.35 4.57 8.81
N LYS A 915 -13.08 5.69 8.83
CA LYS A 915 -14.00 6.09 7.75
C LYS A 915 -13.28 6.50 6.45
N SER A 916 -12.04 6.97 6.52
CA SER A 916 -11.26 7.34 5.33
C SER A 916 -10.76 6.12 4.56
N VAL A 917 -10.54 4.99 5.25
CA VAL A 917 -10.16 3.71 4.64
C VAL A 917 -11.40 2.94 4.17
N TRP A 918 -12.41 2.78 5.03
CA TRP A 918 -13.63 2.02 4.73
C TRP A 918 -14.74 2.92 4.21
N LYS A 919 -14.53 3.49 3.01
CA LYS A 919 -15.49 4.37 2.35
C LYS A 919 -16.75 3.61 1.91
N PRO A 920 -17.94 4.21 2.05
CA PRO A 920 -19.17 3.60 1.53
C PRO A 920 -19.15 3.39 0.01
N ILE A 921 -19.69 2.26 -0.44
CA ILE A 921 -19.86 1.93 -1.86
C ILE A 921 -21.22 2.42 -2.32
N ILE A 922 -21.22 3.25 -3.37
CA ILE A 922 -22.43 3.88 -3.91
C ILE A 922 -22.63 3.38 -5.34
N ALA A 923 -23.80 2.82 -5.61
CA ALA A 923 -24.26 2.47 -6.94
C ALA A 923 -25.69 3.00 -7.17
N PHE A 924 -26.09 3.19 -8.42
CA PHE A 924 -27.43 3.63 -8.77
C PHE A 924 -28.16 2.58 -9.60
N ARG A 925 -29.47 2.46 -9.42
CA ARG A 925 -30.33 1.54 -10.20
C ARG A 925 -31.46 2.33 -10.84
N ASN A 926 -31.72 2.08 -12.12
CA ASN A 926 -32.93 2.59 -12.77
C ASN A 926 -34.13 1.75 -12.31
N ASP A 927 -35.11 2.38 -11.67
CA ASP A 927 -36.28 1.69 -11.12
C ASP A 927 -37.51 1.77 -12.03
N SER A 928 -37.37 2.36 -13.22
CA SER A 928 -38.51 2.70 -14.07
C SER A 928 -39.23 1.49 -14.67
N ASN A 929 -38.51 0.37 -14.86
CA ASN A 929 -39.04 -0.85 -15.49
C ASN A 929 -38.76 -2.13 -14.67
N ASP A 930 -38.16 -2.00 -13.49
CA ASP A 930 -37.78 -3.12 -12.64
C ASP A 930 -38.74 -3.28 -11.45
N GLN A 931 -38.74 -4.46 -10.83
CA GLN A 931 -39.49 -4.72 -9.61
C GLN A 931 -39.02 -3.78 -8.48
N PRO A 932 -39.92 -3.40 -7.55
CA PRO A 932 -39.56 -2.60 -6.38
C PRO A 932 -38.45 -3.27 -5.56
N LEU A 933 -37.50 -2.47 -5.07
CA LEU A 933 -36.51 -2.92 -4.09
C LEU A 933 -37.17 -3.16 -2.74
N ASP A 934 -36.57 -4.04 -1.93
CA ASP A 934 -36.75 -3.95 -0.48
C ASP A 934 -35.96 -2.75 0.04
N TYR A 935 -36.69 -1.71 0.43
CA TYR A 935 -36.14 -0.46 0.94
C TYR A 935 -35.77 -0.52 2.43
N LYS A 936 -35.91 -1.68 3.09
CA LYS A 936 -35.42 -1.86 4.46
C LYS A 936 -33.90 -1.74 4.53
N SER A 937 -33.40 -1.27 5.68
CA SER A 937 -31.97 -1.33 5.98
C SER A 937 -31.58 -2.76 6.33
N TRP A 938 -30.55 -3.27 5.68
CA TRP A 938 -30.00 -4.60 5.94
C TRP A 938 -28.64 -4.48 6.61
N SER A 939 -28.38 -5.22 7.69
CA SER A 939 -27.07 -5.22 8.36
C SER A 939 -26.57 -6.64 8.61
N LEU A 940 -25.26 -6.83 8.43
CA LEU A 940 -24.57 -8.06 8.83
C LEU A 940 -24.56 -8.22 10.35
N LEU A 941 -24.57 -7.10 11.08
CA LEU A 941 -24.57 -7.07 12.54
C LEU A 941 -25.98 -7.26 13.10
N LYS A 942 -26.09 -8.08 14.13
CA LYS A 942 -27.32 -8.21 14.93
C LYS A 942 -27.51 -7.02 15.87
N THR A 943 -26.40 -6.50 16.40
CA THR A 943 -26.33 -5.34 17.28
C THR A 943 -25.08 -4.54 16.95
N GLU A 944 -25.12 -3.22 17.13
CA GLU A 944 -23.93 -2.38 16.97
C GLU A 944 -22.79 -2.84 17.88
N LEU A 945 -21.56 -2.75 17.37
CA LEU A 945 -20.36 -3.05 18.14
C LEU A 945 -20.03 -1.89 19.08
N PRO A 946 -19.31 -2.12 20.19
CA PRO A 946 -18.78 -1.04 21.00
C PRO A 946 -17.96 -0.06 20.13
N PRO A 947 -18.03 1.26 20.38
CA PRO A 947 -17.41 2.27 19.50
C PRO A 947 -15.89 2.12 19.30
N GLN A 948 -15.20 1.46 20.22
CA GLN A 948 -13.76 1.18 20.15
C GLN A 948 -13.40 -0.09 19.36
N VAL A 949 -14.38 -0.83 18.83
CA VAL A 949 -14.20 -2.10 18.11
C VAL A 949 -14.41 -1.93 16.62
N ASN A 950 -13.51 -2.52 15.83
CA ASN A 950 -13.66 -2.64 14.38
C ASN A 950 -13.54 -4.09 13.90
N ILE A 951 -14.41 -4.52 12.98
CA ILE A 951 -14.21 -5.71 12.16
C ILE A 951 -13.20 -5.35 11.07
N LEU A 952 -11.94 -5.70 11.32
CA LEU A 952 -10.83 -5.47 10.39
C LEU A 952 -10.99 -6.32 9.12
N THR A 953 -11.32 -7.60 9.27
CA THR A 953 -11.51 -8.52 8.16
C THR A 953 -12.68 -9.43 8.46
N ILE A 954 -13.55 -9.63 7.48
CA ILE A 954 -14.39 -10.82 7.45
C ILE A 954 -14.42 -11.35 6.03
N GLU A 955 -13.96 -12.59 5.86
CA GLU A 955 -13.71 -13.18 4.53
C GLU A 955 -14.23 -14.61 4.49
N PRO A 956 -15.04 -14.98 3.49
CA PRO A 956 -15.38 -16.38 3.28
C PRO A 956 -14.15 -17.15 2.77
N ILE A 957 -13.83 -18.27 3.42
CA ILE A 957 -12.64 -19.08 3.06
C ILE A 957 -12.99 -20.50 2.58
N ALA A 958 -14.16 -21.03 2.95
CA ALA A 958 -14.68 -22.30 2.44
C ALA A 958 -16.20 -22.37 2.63
N GLN A 959 -16.87 -23.17 1.81
CA GLN A 959 -18.32 -23.43 1.94
C GLN A 959 -18.58 -24.93 1.77
N GLU A 960 -19.30 -25.51 2.73
CA GLU A 960 -19.71 -26.91 2.71
C GLU A 960 -21.22 -26.99 2.96
N LYS A 961 -21.99 -27.35 1.92
CA LYS A 961 -23.46 -27.35 1.97
C LYS A 961 -23.99 -25.98 2.44
N ASN A 962 -24.66 -25.93 3.59
CA ASN A 962 -25.24 -24.74 4.22
C ASN A 962 -24.33 -24.10 5.29
N VAL A 963 -23.08 -24.57 5.42
CA VAL A 963 -22.11 -24.06 6.39
C VAL A 963 -21.02 -23.26 5.67
N LEU A 964 -20.96 -21.98 5.98
CA LEU A 964 -19.93 -21.06 5.49
C LEU A 964 -18.83 -20.93 6.54
N THR A 965 -17.59 -21.21 6.16
CA THR A 965 -16.42 -20.98 7.01
C THR A 965 -15.82 -19.62 6.66
N VAL A 966 -15.67 -18.76 7.66
CA VAL A 966 -15.16 -17.39 7.49
C VAL A 966 -13.91 -17.15 8.35
N LEU A 967 -12.95 -16.42 7.80
CA LEU A 967 -11.88 -15.78 8.56
C LEU A 967 -12.39 -14.45 9.10
N PHE A 968 -12.39 -14.29 10.41
CA PHE A 968 -12.91 -13.13 11.12
C PHE A 968 -11.81 -12.49 11.97
N ARG A 969 -11.51 -11.22 11.71
CA ARG A 969 -10.59 -10.42 12.51
C ARG A 969 -11.32 -9.24 13.13
N VAL A 970 -11.13 -9.10 14.43
CA VAL A 970 -11.68 -8.00 15.21
C VAL A 970 -10.56 -7.31 15.95
N GLU A 971 -10.64 -5.98 16.06
CA GLU A 971 -9.61 -5.18 16.69
C GLU A 971 -10.20 -4.14 17.64
N HIS A 972 -9.37 -3.74 18.60
CA HIS A 972 -9.53 -2.49 19.35
C HIS A 972 -8.59 -1.45 18.76
N PHE A 973 -9.11 -0.37 18.19
CA PHE A 973 -8.30 0.57 17.39
C PHE A 973 -7.83 1.83 18.15
N TYR A 974 -8.16 1.95 19.43
CA TYR A 974 -7.58 2.97 20.34
C TYR A 974 -6.35 2.42 21.08
N GLU A 975 -5.38 3.31 21.29
CA GLU A 975 -4.23 3.08 22.18
C GLU A 975 -4.61 3.30 23.66
N PRO A 976 -3.84 2.72 24.60
CA PRO A 976 -3.98 3.04 26.02
C PRO A 976 -3.89 4.56 26.27
N ASN A 977 -4.77 5.06 27.13
CA ASN A 977 -4.78 6.46 27.59
C ASN A 977 -5.08 7.53 26.52
N GLU A 978 -5.56 7.16 25.32
CA GLU A 978 -6.04 8.15 24.34
C GLU A 978 -7.38 8.76 24.72
N HIS A 979 -8.23 7.98 25.39
CA HIS A 979 -9.56 8.38 25.80
C HIS A 979 -9.95 7.67 27.09
N SER A 980 -10.58 8.39 28.02
CA SER A 980 -10.93 7.91 29.37
C SER A 980 -11.83 6.68 29.37
N THR A 981 -12.78 6.61 28.43
CA THR A 981 -13.73 5.49 28.25
C THR A 981 -13.43 4.59 27.05
N LEU A 982 -12.99 5.15 25.90
CA LEU A 982 -12.80 4.37 24.66
C LEU A 982 -11.47 3.60 24.61
N SER A 983 -10.51 3.91 25.49
CA SER A 983 -9.25 3.15 25.64
C SER A 983 -9.35 2.04 26.69
N LYS A 984 -10.54 1.53 26.99
CA LYS A 984 -10.78 0.44 27.95
C LYS A 984 -11.08 -0.86 27.22
N SER A 985 -10.63 -1.98 27.79
CA SER A 985 -10.90 -3.31 27.24
C SER A 985 -12.40 -3.56 27.10
N VAL A 986 -12.74 -4.41 26.14
CA VAL A 986 -14.12 -4.76 25.80
C VAL A 986 -14.28 -6.26 25.63
N THR A 987 -15.49 -6.73 25.89
CA THR A 987 -15.86 -8.13 25.75
C THR A 987 -16.99 -8.26 24.73
N LEU A 988 -16.81 -9.14 23.76
CA LEU A 988 -17.78 -9.45 22.71
C LEU A 988 -18.20 -10.91 22.83
N ASN A 989 -19.45 -11.21 22.52
CA ASN A 989 -19.93 -12.58 22.40
C ASN A 989 -20.15 -12.89 20.92
N VAL A 990 -19.41 -13.87 20.39
CA VAL A 990 -19.41 -14.21 18.96
C VAL A 990 -20.79 -14.64 18.45
N ASN A 991 -21.60 -15.30 19.29
CA ASN A 991 -22.96 -15.74 18.97
C ASN A 991 -23.94 -14.58 18.80
N LYS A 992 -23.58 -13.36 19.24
CA LYS A 992 -24.41 -12.16 19.16
C LYS A 992 -23.99 -11.21 18.04
N ILE A 993 -22.94 -11.50 17.30
CA ILE A 993 -22.43 -10.59 16.25
C ILE A 993 -23.28 -10.68 14.98
N PHE A 994 -23.54 -11.89 14.48
CA PHE A 994 -24.15 -12.08 13.16
C PHE A 994 -25.68 -12.13 13.22
N ASN A 995 -26.34 -11.33 12.37
CA ASN A 995 -27.80 -11.23 12.35
C ASN A 995 -28.47 -12.52 11.80
N ASN A 996 -28.14 -12.87 10.55
CA ASN A 996 -28.79 -13.95 9.77
C ASN A 996 -28.11 -15.32 9.89
N HIS A 997 -27.08 -15.44 10.72
CA HIS A 997 -26.30 -16.67 10.85
C HIS A 997 -26.25 -17.16 12.30
N LYS A 998 -26.24 -18.48 12.47
CA LYS A 998 -25.90 -19.16 13.72
C LYS A 998 -24.43 -19.53 13.67
N VAL A 999 -23.69 -19.21 14.74
CA VAL A 999 -22.31 -19.66 14.90
C VAL A 999 -22.33 -21.11 15.36
N LEU A 1000 -21.64 -21.99 14.62
CA LEU A 1000 -21.53 -23.41 14.95
C LEU A 1000 -20.23 -23.73 15.69
N ASP A 1001 -19.14 -23.06 15.31
CA ASP A 1001 -17.80 -23.27 15.85
C ASP A 1001 -16.98 -21.99 15.64
N ALA A 1002 -16.06 -21.71 16.55
CA ALA A 1002 -15.12 -20.60 16.46
C ALA A 1002 -13.77 -21.03 17.06
N LYS A 1003 -12.69 -20.82 16.31
CA LYS A 1003 -11.32 -21.17 16.73
C LYS A 1003 -10.38 -20.01 16.50
N GLU A 1004 -9.57 -19.68 17.51
CA GLU A 1004 -8.59 -18.59 17.43
C GLU A 1004 -7.38 -18.98 16.57
N MET A 1005 -6.93 -18.02 15.77
CA MET A 1005 -5.83 -18.14 14.81
C MET A 1005 -4.72 -17.13 15.11
N THR A 1006 -3.52 -17.39 14.60
CA THR A 1006 -2.50 -16.35 14.42
C THR A 1006 -3.01 -15.25 13.50
N LEU A 1007 -2.39 -14.05 13.55
CA LEU A 1007 -2.83 -12.92 12.74
C LEU A 1007 -2.82 -13.23 11.24
N GLY A 1008 -1.88 -14.06 10.79
CA GLY A 1008 -1.76 -14.51 9.40
C GLY A 1008 -2.91 -15.40 8.92
N GLY A 1009 -3.78 -15.89 9.81
CA GLY A 1009 -4.91 -16.76 9.46
C GLY A 1009 -4.50 -18.17 9.02
N ASN A 1010 -3.27 -18.57 9.29
CA ASN A 1010 -2.66 -19.80 8.79
C ASN A 1010 -2.58 -20.91 9.85
N MET A 1011 -2.33 -20.56 11.12
CA MET A 1011 -2.18 -21.51 12.23
C MET A 1011 -3.21 -21.24 13.33
N TYR A 1012 -3.71 -22.29 13.98
CA TYR A 1012 -4.47 -22.13 15.22
C TYR A 1012 -3.54 -21.56 16.30
N LYS A 1013 -4.02 -20.60 17.10
CA LYS A 1013 -3.20 -19.98 18.15
C LYS A 1013 -2.70 -20.99 19.18
N SER A 1014 -3.48 -22.04 19.46
CA SER A 1014 -3.11 -23.16 20.35
C SER A 1014 -2.01 -24.07 19.78
N GLN A 1015 -1.80 -24.06 18.47
CA GLN A 1015 -0.80 -24.87 17.77
C GLN A 1015 0.38 -24.05 17.26
N ALA A 1016 0.33 -22.72 17.39
CA ALA A 1016 1.40 -21.84 16.95
C ALA A 1016 2.70 -22.19 17.69
N PHE A 1017 3.79 -22.32 16.94
CA PHE A 1017 5.10 -22.54 17.51
C PHE A 1017 5.43 -21.45 18.54
N GLN A 1018 6.05 -21.83 19.65
CA GLN A 1018 6.60 -20.84 20.56
C GLN A 1018 7.72 -20.10 19.83
N ARG A 1019 7.56 -18.78 19.71
CA ARG A 1019 8.60 -17.91 19.16
C ARG A 1019 9.92 -18.10 19.90
N LEU A 1020 11.02 -17.95 19.19
CA LEU A 1020 12.36 -17.88 19.76
C LEU A 1020 12.41 -16.77 20.82
N LYS A 1021 13.02 -17.09 21.96
CA LYS A 1021 13.16 -16.15 23.08
C LYS A 1021 14.50 -15.46 22.99
N TRP A 1022 14.48 -14.14 23.14
CA TRP A 1022 15.66 -13.29 23.05
C TRP A 1022 15.93 -12.61 24.39
N THR A 1023 17.19 -12.63 24.81
CA THR A 1023 17.64 -11.83 25.96
C THR A 1023 18.11 -10.48 25.45
N ARG A 1024 17.85 -9.42 26.19
CA ARG A 1024 18.23 -8.06 25.81
C ARG A 1024 18.79 -7.29 27.00
N ASP A 1025 19.57 -6.27 26.70
CA ASP A 1025 20.07 -5.36 27.73
C ASP A 1025 18.90 -4.57 28.33
N ALA A 1026 18.99 -4.27 29.63
CA ALA A 1026 17.95 -3.53 30.34
C ALA A 1026 17.84 -2.10 29.80
N THR A 1027 16.61 -1.58 29.72
CA THR A 1027 16.36 -0.17 29.34
C THR A 1027 15.74 0.62 30.48
N PRO A 1028 15.94 1.94 30.55
CA PRO A 1028 15.26 2.79 31.52
C PRO A 1028 13.72 2.73 31.45
N ASP A 1029 13.15 2.35 30.29
CA ASP A 1029 11.72 2.15 30.06
C ASP A 1029 11.36 0.67 29.84
N ASP A 1030 11.81 -0.18 30.76
CA ASP A 1030 11.33 -1.54 30.93
C ASP A 1030 10.00 -1.57 31.71
N SER A 1031 9.09 -0.65 31.39
CA SER A 1031 7.71 -0.71 31.87
C SER A 1031 7.13 -2.09 31.56
N LYS A 1032 6.44 -2.72 32.52
CA LYS A 1032 5.77 -4.00 32.26
C LYS A 1032 4.73 -3.78 31.16
N GLY A 1033 4.79 -4.60 30.10
CA GLY A 1033 3.75 -4.65 29.08
C GLY A 1033 2.41 -5.10 29.67
N ARG A 1034 1.37 -5.19 28.83
CA ARG A 1034 0.08 -5.71 29.30
C ARG A 1034 0.17 -7.19 29.66
N GLU A 1035 -0.75 -7.66 30.49
CA GLU A 1035 -0.89 -9.09 30.78
C GLU A 1035 -1.33 -9.89 29.55
N GLU A 1036 -1.02 -11.20 29.54
CA GLU A 1036 -1.47 -12.10 28.49
C GLU A 1036 -3.00 -12.15 28.44
N THR A 1037 -3.55 -12.17 27.22
CA THR A 1037 -5.00 -12.31 27.05
C THR A 1037 -5.42 -13.73 27.42
N PRO A 1038 -6.54 -13.91 28.15
CA PRO A 1038 -7.10 -15.22 28.41
C PRO A 1038 -7.35 -16.02 27.12
N ALA A 1039 -7.13 -17.33 27.18
CA ALA A 1039 -7.43 -18.22 26.06
C ALA A 1039 -8.90 -18.11 25.65
N PHE A 1040 -9.17 -18.14 24.35
CA PHE A 1040 -10.54 -18.13 23.84
C PHE A 1040 -11.32 -19.35 24.34
N ASP A 1041 -12.48 -19.11 24.95
CA ASP A 1041 -13.36 -20.13 25.54
C ASP A 1041 -14.34 -20.74 24.52
N GLY A 1042 -14.31 -20.29 23.26
CA GLY A 1042 -15.24 -20.69 22.21
C GLY A 1042 -16.39 -19.71 21.97
N GLU A 1043 -16.61 -18.72 22.85
CA GLU A 1043 -17.75 -17.80 22.76
C GLU A 1043 -17.37 -16.33 22.98
N THR A 1044 -16.49 -16.06 23.94
CA THR A 1044 -16.21 -14.74 24.49
C THR A 1044 -14.88 -14.20 23.98
N ILE A 1045 -14.92 -13.08 23.26
CA ILE A 1045 -13.73 -12.38 22.77
C ILE A 1045 -13.48 -11.17 23.67
N GLU A 1046 -12.46 -11.26 24.53
CA GLU A 1046 -11.88 -10.10 25.20
C GLU A 1046 -10.87 -9.41 24.27
N LEU A 1047 -10.96 -8.08 24.18
CA LEU A 1047 -10.06 -7.23 23.39
C LEU A 1047 -9.50 -6.10 24.25
N TYR A 1048 -8.19 -6.06 24.33
CA TYR A 1048 -7.43 -4.97 24.95
C TYR A 1048 -7.12 -3.87 23.92
N PRO A 1049 -6.82 -2.63 24.36
CA PRO A 1049 -6.36 -1.57 23.47
C PRO A 1049 -5.26 -2.04 22.50
N MET A 1050 -5.39 -1.67 21.22
CA MET A 1050 -4.52 -2.06 20.10
C MET A 1050 -4.42 -3.56 19.80
N GLN A 1051 -5.24 -4.41 20.42
CA GLN A 1051 -5.22 -5.83 20.11
C GLN A 1051 -6.01 -6.14 18.84
N ILE A 1052 -5.45 -6.97 17.95
CA ILE A 1052 -6.19 -7.68 16.90
C ILE A 1052 -6.26 -9.15 17.31
N ARG A 1053 -7.45 -9.75 17.21
CA ARG A 1053 -7.65 -11.20 17.35
C ARG A 1053 -8.27 -11.75 16.07
N SER A 1054 -7.79 -12.91 15.65
CA SER A 1054 -8.19 -13.58 14.41
C SER A 1054 -8.84 -14.92 14.73
N PHE A 1055 -9.90 -15.25 14.02
CA PHE A 1055 -10.70 -16.45 14.24
C PHE A 1055 -11.10 -17.08 12.91
N VAL A 1056 -11.23 -18.40 12.89
CA VAL A 1056 -12.03 -19.10 11.89
C VAL A 1056 -13.37 -19.43 12.54
N ILE A 1057 -14.46 -19.03 11.88
CA ILE A 1057 -15.83 -19.19 12.38
C ILE A 1057 -16.65 -19.98 11.35
N LYS A 1058 -17.38 -21.00 11.81
CA LYS A 1058 -18.38 -21.72 11.00
C LYS A 1058 -19.76 -21.10 11.22
N LEU A 1059 -20.38 -20.65 10.14
CA LEU A 1059 -21.67 -19.97 10.12
C LEU A 1059 -22.70 -20.84 9.38
N GLU A 1060 -23.85 -21.06 9.98
CA GLU A 1060 -25.02 -21.70 9.35
C GLU A 1060 -26.12 -20.66 9.17
N LYS A 1061 -26.71 -20.61 7.98
CA LYS A 1061 -27.83 -19.68 7.69
C LYS A 1061 -29.06 -20.04 8.52
N ARG A 1062 -29.69 -19.02 9.12
CA ARG A 1062 -30.91 -19.18 9.94
C ARG A 1062 -32.18 -19.35 9.11
#